data_AF-A0A9D7RY04-F1
#
_entry.id   AF-A0A9D7RY04-F1
#
_cell.length_a   1.000
_cell.length_b   1.000
_cell.length_c   1.000
_cell.angle_alpha   90.00
_cell.angle_beta   90.00
_cell.angle_gamma   90.00
#
_symmetry.space_group_name_H-M   'P 1'
#
loop_
_entity.id
_entity.type
_entity.pdbx_description
1 polymer ?
#
loop_
_entity_poly.entity_id
_entity_poly.type
_entity_poly.pdbx_seq_one_letter_code
_entity_poly.pdbx_strand_id
1 'polypeptide(L)'
;MGAAVELISAFVDKAKGVLLETHRLNSGEWDPLQAARHQDDLQSLADYAVNLELDDVHAAVLDLYAYVSVFAEGTLKPNVAQRKELERLIHDAQAQVLPLAPASASAPASADAASVYLLAPGLELAGGLRAALRQEGLQLTVFDDGDAFADALRAQLPQAILIESAFVGATSELLDGLAVDMPEATRLPLIGIDDGEPSARLKALVGGADLFLARLDDPTAAAQIKELISGQSSEPFRVLVVDDDRQMCTYCASILSRAGMQVETTMDAALVPAMVQRFKPDLVLMDLYMPGIDGLTLTAELRRQADAVVLPIVFLSGEQSEEARFQAIQVGGDDFLTKPIRPRHLVTAVRSRIKRVRALGKQLTRRRGDATGYMRRGAFLDHLRERKASTLATEMSSVLLVVSVDQGSELQERLSLSVGHELEQAVAMRLASNFADSDRYCLIQEFGFGVYIDRPRRDALLAFADRLREAVVGQSFKVDGQDMRLTVSVGLALIPSSERSVDDWINAAFAAARTAHRLGGNRVEGILSDADSALPPERLLRIRELLRDAVDKRGMAIDFQPLIPLRGTEAGRYAMLTYLADPKEPLGGIGRQDYVPVARELGLQQAIDRMLITHALRALDDQRSLNRVRDLLVPVDFASVDRDQLAWMQSEFARRKHVDQRLTLEFDASALIDSEAARRVLDRLRADGIRLGVAERSPRLGHLGELVQLPLKVLRLPAAVLQAMDAEATGPALENWQRSGRELVVEDVRDLSGITRFWNIGADYLQGDALATASPRLDFDFSEINLG
;
A
#
# COMPACT_ATOMS: atom_id res chain seq x y z
N MET A 1 40.08 -17.53 53.83
CA MET A 1 39.92 -17.44 52.37
C MET A 1 38.45 -17.46 51.95
N GLY A 2 37.64 -18.46 52.33
CA GLY A 2 36.20 -18.51 51.94
C GLY A 2 35.38 -17.26 52.30
N ALA A 3 35.45 -16.78 53.54
CA ALA A 3 34.69 -15.61 53.99
C ALA A 3 35.08 -14.29 53.29
N ALA A 4 36.35 -14.14 52.90
CA ALA A 4 36.81 -12.95 52.18
C ALA A 4 36.36 -12.96 50.71
N VAL A 5 36.34 -14.14 50.08
CA VAL A 5 35.83 -14.31 48.71
C VAL A 5 34.31 -14.10 48.65
N GLU A 6 33.56 -14.56 49.65
CA GLU A 6 32.11 -14.30 49.76
C GLU A 6 31.81 -12.81 49.98
N LEU A 7 32.59 -12.12 50.82
CA LEU A 7 32.45 -10.67 51.04
C LEU A 7 32.76 -9.86 49.77
N ILE A 8 33.82 -10.23 49.03
CA ILE A 8 34.16 -9.59 47.75
C ILE A 8 33.10 -9.89 46.69
N SER A 9 32.58 -11.12 46.61
CA SER A 9 31.49 -11.46 45.67
C SER A 9 30.22 -10.67 45.99
N ALA A 10 29.83 -10.58 47.25
CA ALA A 10 28.67 -9.79 47.68
C ALA A 10 28.86 -8.28 47.42
N PHE A 11 30.10 -7.79 47.54
CA PHE A 11 30.45 -6.42 47.17
C PHE A 11 30.31 -6.19 45.66
N VAL A 12 30.83 -7.10 44.82
CA VAL A 12 30.72 -7.00 43.35
C VAL A 12 29.26 -6.99 42.90
N ASP A 13 28.41 -7.83 43.48
CA ASP A 13 26.98 -7.86 43.15
C ASP A 13 26.27 -6.56 43.55
N LYS A 14 26.57 -6.03 44.75
CA LYS A 14 26.05 -4.74 45.19
C LYS A 14 26.55 -3.59 44.29
N ALA A 15 27.82 -3.60 43.92
CA ALA A 15 28.43 -2.59 43.05
C ALA A 15 27.82 -2.60 41.64
N LYS A 16 27.58 -3.79 41.06
CA LYS A 16 26.89 -3.94 39.78
C LYS A 16 25.49 -3.32 39.81
N GLY A 17 24.74 -3.54 40.90
CA GLY A 17 23.41 -2.95 41.08
C GLY A 17 23.42 -1.43 41.08
N VAL A 18 24.26 -0.83 41.93
CA VAL A 18 24.36 0.64 42.08
C VAL A 18 24.85 1.32 40.80
N LEU A 19 25.82 0.72 40.10
CA LEU A 19 26.35 1.28 38.85
C LEU A 19 25.34 1.17 37.68
N LEU A 20 24.56 0.09 37.63
CA LEU A 20 23.48 -0.07 36.65
C LEU A 20 22.37 0.98 36.87
N GLU A 21 22.04 1.26 38.13
CA GLU A 21 21.04 2.28 38.46
C GLU A 21 21.53 3.69 38.11
N THR A 22 22.81 3.97 38.35
CA THR A 22 23.45 5.23 37.93
C THR A 22 23.43 5.40 36.41
N HIS A 23 23.65 4.32 35.65
CA HIS A 23 23.52 4.33 34.18
C HIS A 23 22.07 4.62 33.75
N ARG A 24 21.07 4.04 34.43
CA ARG A 24 19.64 4.33 34.14
C ARG A 24 19.28 5.78 34.40
N LEU A 25 19.79 6.38 35.48
CA LEU A 25 19.60 7.80 35.78
C LEU A 25 20.18 8.69 34.65
N ASN A 26 21.31 8.30 34.06
CA ASN A 26 21.92 9.03 32.95
C ASN A 26 21.15 8.87 31.62
N SER A 27 20.64 7.67 31.32
CA SER A 27 19.94 7.38 30.06
C SER A 27 18.45 7.74 30.06
N GLY A 28 17.86 8.05 31.22
CA GLY A 28 16.44 8.41 31.39
C GLY A 28 16.15 9.91 31.52
N GLU A 29 14.92 10.26 31.92
CA GLU A 29 14.56 11.63 32.31
C GLU A 29 15.19 11.97 33.66
N TRP A 30 16.01 13.03 33.71
CA TRP A 30 16.76 13.39 34.93
C TRP A 30 15.82 13.89 36.04
N ASP A 31 15.78 13.15 37.15
CA ASP A 31 15.01 13.43 38.36
C ASP A 31 15.97 13.72 39.55
N PRO A 32 16.02 14.97 40.06
CA PRO A 32 16.86 15.35 41.19
C PRO A 32 16.59 14.54 42.46
N LEU A 33 15.35 14.07 42.68
CA LEU A 33 14.98 13.28 43.86
C LEU A 33 15.55 11.84 43.79
N GLN A 34 15.66 11.29 42.58
CA GLN A 34 16.34 10.01 42.35
C GLN A 34 17.86 10.17 42.42
N ALA A 35 18.40 11.27 41.88
CA ALA A 35 19.83 11.58 41.99
C ALA A 35 20.28 11.72 43.45
N ALA A 36 19.47 12.37 44.31
CA ALA A 36 19.74 12.47 45.74
C ALA A 36 19.70 11.11 46.46
N ARG A 37 18.82 10.18 46.06
CA ARG A 37 18.80 8.82 46.61
C ARG A 37 20.02 8.00 46.17
N HIS A 38 20.41 8.11 44.90
CA HIS A 38 21.60 7.41 44.39
C HIS A 38 22.91 7.96 44.94
N GLN A 39 22.94 9.23 45.35
CA GLN A 39 24.07 9.79 46.08
C GLN A 39 24.35 8.99 47.36
N ASP A 40 23.32 8.65 48.14
CA ASP A 40 23.46 7.85 49.37
C ASP A 40 23.96 6.41 49.07
N ASP A 41 23.51 5.81 47.97
CA ASP A 41 23.94 4.47 47.54
C ASP A 41 25.41 4.45 47.09
N LEU A 42 25.85 5.48 46.34
CA LEU A 42 27.24 5.64 45.92
C LEU A 42 28.16 5.91 47.10
N GLN A 43 27.73 6.72 48.08
CA GLN A 43 28.48 6.93 49.32
C GLN A 43 28.61 5.62 50.10
N SER A 44 27.51 4.89 50.26
CA SER A 44 27.50 3.59 50.92
C SER A 44 28.40 2.55 50.23
N LEU A 45 28.52 2.63 48.90
CA LEU A 45 29.39 1.76 48.12
C LEU A 45 30.87 2.16 48.28
N ALA A 46 31.18 3.46 48.26
CA ALA A 46 32.52 3.97 48.51
C ALA A 46 33.03 3.58 49.90
N ASP A 47 32.21 3.74 50.94
CA ASP A 47 32.55 3.34 52.32
C ASP A 47 32.77 1.83 52.44
N TYR A 48 31.99 1.03 51.69
CA TYR A 48 32.15 -0.42 51.70
C TYR A 48 33.44 -0.87 51.00
N ALA A 49 33.86 -0.16 49.94
CA ALA A 49 35.14 -0.40 49.27
C ALA A 49 36.35 -0.10 50.20
N VAL A 50 36.29 0.97 51.01
CA VAL A 50 37.33 1.27 52.02
C VAL A 50 37.46 0.14 53.03
N ASN A 51 36.32 -0.37 53.52
CA ASN A 51 36.31 -1.45 54.51
C ASN A 51 36.88 -2.78 53.96
N LEU A 52 36.91 -2.94 52.64
CA LEU A 52 37.48 -4.10 51.96
C LEU A 52 38.91 -3.85 51.43
N GLU A 53 39.52 -2.70 51.76
CA GLU A 53 40.86 -2.29 51.31
C GLU A 53 40.98 -2.25 49.76
N LEU A 54 39.90 -1.86 49.07
CA LEU A 54 39.85 -1.73 47.60
C LEU A 54 40.05 -0.28 47.18
N ASP A 55 41.29 0.22 47.30
CA ASP A 55 41.62 1.64 47.13
C ASP A 55 41.25 2.20 45.75
N ASP A 56 41.51 1.45 44.67
CA ASP A 56 41.22 1.87 43.29
C ASP A 56 39.71 1.94 43.02
N VAL A 57 38.94 1.01 43.60
CA VAL A 57 37.48 1.01 43.50
C VAL A 57 36.89 2.15 44.32
N HIS A 58 37.43 2.39 45.53
CA HIS A 58 37.01 3.50 46.37
C HIS A 58 37.22 4.84 45.65
N ALA A 59 38.40 5.08 45.08
CA ALA A 59 38.70 6.30 44.34
C ALA A 59 37.73 6.52 43.17
N ALA A 60 37.52 5.50 42.33
CA ALA A 60 36.65 5.61 41.16
C ALA A 60 35.17 5.85 41.53
N VAL A 61 34.67 5.17 42.58
CA VAL A 61 33.29 5.35 43.07
C VAL A 61 33.12 6.72 43.76
N LEU A 62 34.16 7.22 44.45
CA LEU A 62 34.13 8.52 45.11
C LEU A 62 34.11 9.68 44.10
N ASP A 63 34.84 9.57 42.99
CA ASP A 63 34.79 10.55 41.89
C ASP A 63 33.39 10.60 41.25
N LEU A 64 32.78 9.43 41.03
CA LEU A 64 31.41 9.32 40.54
C LEU A 64 30.40 9.92 41.52
N TYR A 65 30.53 9.62 42.81
CA TYR A 65 29.73 10.20 43.90
C TYR A 65 29.83 11.74 43.91
N ALA A 66 31.05 12.29 43.88
CA ALA A 66 31.28 13.73 43.92
C ALA A 66 30.64 14.43 42.71
N TYR A 67 30.69 13.80 41.53
CA TYR A 67 30.12 14.34 40.31
C TYR A 67 28.58 14.33 40.33
N VAL A 68 27.95 13.25 40.80
CA VAL A 68 26.49 13.15 40.94
C VAL A 68 25.96 14.14 41.98
N SER A 69 26.71 14.36 43.06
CA SER A 69 26.33 15.29 44.15
C SER A 69 26.11 16.73 43.67
N VAL A 70 26.81 17.17 42.62
CA VAL A 70 26.63 18.50 41.99
C VAL A 70 25.18 18.72 41.50
N PHE A 71 24.48 17.64 41.15
CA PHE A 71 23.13 17.67 40.60
C PHE A 71 22.06 17.20 41.60
N ALA A 72 22.46 16.72 42.77
CA ALA A 72 21.56 16.22 43.80
C ALA A 72 20.95 17.33 44.67
N GLU A 73 21.69 18.42 44.92
CA GLU A 73 21.24 19.52 45.80
C GLU A 73 20.53 20.69 45.07
N GLY A 74 20.31 20.60 43.74
CA GLY A 74 19.76 21.71 42.94
C GLY A 74 18.78 21.32 41.85
N THR A 75 18.09 22.31 41.27
CA THR A 75 17.19 22.13 40.11
C THR A 75 17.92 21.99 38.77
N LEU A 76 19.25 21.82 38.80
CA LEU A 76 20.10 21.78 37.62
C LEU A 76 20.13 20.37 37.03
N LYS A 77 19.87 20.26 35.72
CA LYS A 77 19.99 19.02 34.95
C LYS A 77 21.30 19.03 34.16
N PRO A 78 22.04 17.91 34.07
CA PRO A 78 23.27 17.85 33.31
C PRO A 78 23.02 18.04 31.82
N ASN A 79 23.83 18.90 31.21
CA ASN A 79 23.85 19.09 29.77
C ASN A 79 24.56 17.91 29.06
N VAL A 80 24.55 17.91 27.73
CA VAL A 80 25.09 16.81 26.91
C VAL A 80 26.57 16.50 27.23
N ALA A 81 27.40 17.52 27.48
CA ALA A 81 28.80 17.31 27.82
C ALA A 81 28.97 16.70 29.22
N GLN A 82 28.15 17.13 30.18
CA GLN A 82 28.15 16.61 31.56
C GLN A 82 27.61 15.18 31.64
N ARG A 83 26.63 14.81 30.81
CA ARG A 83 26.16 13.42 30.68
C ARG A 83 27.24 12.51 30.14
N LYS A 84 28.00 12.97 29.14
CA LYS A 84 29.13 12.21 28.59
C LYS A 84 30.24 12.00 29.62
N GLU A 85 30.49 13.00 30.46
CA GLU A 85 31.45 12.86 31.57
C GLU A 85 30.94 11.88 32.64
N LEU A 86 29.63 11.89 32.92
CA LEU A 86 29.01 10.92 33.82
C LEU A 86 29.12 9.48 33.27
N GLU A 87 28.90 9.26 31.98
CA GLU A 87 29.12 7.95 31.32
C GLU A 87 30.57 7.48 31.46
N ARG A 88 31.53 8.39 31.30
CA ARG A 88 32.95 8.10 31.47
C ARG A 88 33.25 7.64 32.89
N LEU A 89 32.77 8.36 33.91
CA LEU A 89 32.98 8.01 35.32
C LEU A 89 32.31 6.68 35.71
N ILE A 90 31.12 6.38 35.15
CA ILE A 90 30.47 5.07 35.35
C ILE A 90 31.33 3.95 34.78
N HIS A 91 31.87 4.14 33.57
CA HIS A 91 32.73 3.15 32.93
C HIS A 91 34.02 2.91 33.73
N ASP A 92 34.67 3.98 34.22
CA ASP A 92 35.87 3.88 35.04
C ASP A 92 35.62 3.08 36.32
N ALA A 93 34.49 3.32 37.01
CA ALA A 93 34.11 2.57 38.21
C ALA A 93 33.81 1.09 37.89
N GLN A 94 33.14 0.79 36.77
CA GLN A 94 32.88 -0.60 36.34
C GLN A 94 34.17 -1.35 36.03
N ALA A 95 35.14 -0.69 35.40
CA ALA A 95 36.43 -1.30 35.04
C ALA A 95 37.25 -1.75 36.27
N GLN A 96 37.08 -1.08 37.42
CA GLN A 96 37.73 -1.48 38.68
C GLN A 96 36.96 -2.59 39.42
N VAL A 97 35.63 -2.64 39.26
CA VAL A 97 34.76 -3.60 39.97
C VAL A 97 34.72 -4.97 39.28
N LEU A 98 34.68 -5.01 37.93
CA LEU A 98 34.48 -6.23 37.16
C LEU A 98 35.57 -7.31 37.37
N PRO A 99 36.87 -6.96 37.45
CA PRO A 99 37.95 -7.93 37.67
C PRO A 99 37.92 -8.62 39.03
N LEU A 100 37.12 -8.14 39.98
CA LEU A 100 36.98 -8.72 41.32
C LEU A 100 36.00 -9.91 41.36
N ALA A 101 35.29 -10.19 40.26
CA ALA A 101 34.37 -11.32 40.16
C ALA A 101 35.13 -12.67 40.02
N PRO A 102 34.77 -13.72 40.78
CA PRO A 102 35.41 -15.03 40.64
C PRO A 102 35.06 -15.67 39.30
N ALA A 103 36.08 -16.11 38.55
CA ALA A 103 35.91 -16.78 37.26
C ALA A 103 35.22 -18.15 37.43
N SER A 104 33.99 -18.30 36.91
CA SER A 104 33.34 -19.60 36.76
C SER A 104 33.34 -20.04 35.31
N ALA A 105 34.23 -20.98 34.96
CA ALA A 105 34.15 -21.74 33.72
C ALA A 105 34.26 -23.23 34.06
N SER A 106 33.18 -23.98 33.83
CA SER A 106 33.21 -25.45 33.84
C SER A 106 33.10 -25.99 32.41
N ALA A 107 34.20 -26.48 31.85
CA ALA A 107 34.17 -27.41 30.72
C ALA A 107 33.99 -28.85 31.24
N PRO A 108 33.28 -29.72 30.48
CA PRO A 108 33.98 -30.93 30.05
C PRO A 108 33.66 -31.43 28.63
N ALA A 109 34.65 -32.17 28.13
CA ALA A 109 34.81 -32.95 26.91
C ALA A 109 33.62 -33.76 26.34
N SER A 110 33.46 -33.69 25.00
CA SER A 110 33.51 -34.85 24.09
C SER A 110 33.74 -34.35 22.65
N ALA A 111 34.77 -34.85 21.97
CA ALA A 111 35.28 -34.31 20.70
C ALA A 111 34.45 -34.63 19.43
N ASP A 112 33.23 -35.16 19.55
CA ASP A 112 32.44 -35.63 18.39
C ASP A 112 30.96 -35.21 18.41
N ALA A 113 30.56 -34.38 19.38
CA ALA A 113 29.20 -33.83 19.40
C ALA A 113 29.18 -32.43 18.81
N ALA A 114 28.28 -32.21 17.86
CA ALA A 114 28.01 -30.91 17.26
C ALA A 114 27.71 -29.85 18.33
N SER A 115 28.57 -28.84 18.46
CA SER A 115 28.50 -27.85 19.53
C SER A 115 27.64 -26.64 19.16
N VAL A 116 26.88 -26.13 20.12
CA VAL A 116 26.06 -24.93 20.02
C VAL A 116 26.39 -24.05 21.23
N TYR A 117 26.69 -22.78 21.00
CA TYR A 117 27.02 -21.84 22.09
C TYR A 117 25.83 -20.94 22.41
N LEU A 118 25.66 -20.61 23.69
CA LEU A 118 24.65 -19.69 24.19
C LEU A 118 25.31 -18.60 25.03
N LEU A 119 25.08 -17.32 24.70
CA LEU A 119 25.43 -16.18 25.54
C LEU A 119 24.13 -15.50 26.02
N ALA A 120 23.82 -15.62 27.32
CA ALA A 120 22.59 -15.09 27.90
C ALA A 120 22.79 -14.71 29.38
N PRO A 121 23.26 -13.49 29.68
CA PRO A 121 23.54 -13.07 31.05
C PRO A 121 22.25 -12.94 31.87
N GLY A 122 22.01 -13.88 32.79
CA GLY A 122 20.89 -13.83 33.73
C GLY A 122 19.67 -14.68 33.37
N LEU A 123 19.75 -15.56 32.36
CA LEU A 123 18.65 -16.45 32.01
C LEU A 123 18.68 -17.75 32.84
N GLU A 124 17.75 -17.94 33.78
CA GLU A 124 17.64 -19.19 34.59
C GLU A 124 17.22 -20.45 33.78
N LEU A 125 16.99 -20.33 32.47
CA LEU A 125 16.18 -21.29 31.68
C LEU A 125 16.97 -22.29 30.79
N ALA A 126 18.24 -22.55 31.05
CA ALA A 126 19.04 -23.45 30.20
C ALA A 126 18.74 -24.96 30.38
N GLY A 127 17.90 -25.37 31.34
CA GLY A 127 17.65 -26.79 31.66
C GLY A 127 16.89 -27.56 30.56
N GLY A 128 15.76 -27.01 30.09
CA GLY A 128 14.89 -27.66 29.10
C GLY A 128 15.52 -27.76 27.70
N LEU A 129 16.09 -26.66 27.21
CA LEU A 129 16.73 -26.60 25.90
C LEU A 129 17.95 -27.51 25.80
N ARG A 130 18.76 -27.59 26.86
CA ARG A 130 19.94 -28.48 26.90
C ARG A 130 19.54 -29.95 26.77
N ALA A 131 18.40 -30.36 27.34
CA ALA A 131 17.88 -31.71 27.18
C ALA A 131 17.35 -31.96 25.76
N ALA A 132 16.61 -31.01 25.18
CA ALA A 132 16.07 -31.11 23.83
C ALA A 132 17.16 -31.16 22.75
N LEU A 133 18.18 -30.30 22.84
CA LEU A 133 19.33 -30.30 21.92
C LEU A 133 20.13 -31.61 22.01
N ARG A 134 20.30 -32.17 23.21
CA ARG A 134 20.97 -33.47 23.38
C ARG A 134 20.23 -34.62 22.68
N GLN A 135 18.89 -34.62 22.69
CA GLN A 135 18.10 -35.62 21.95
C GLN A 135 18.31 -35.50 20.44
N GLU A 136 18.56 -34.28 19.95
CA GLU A 136 18.84 -34.00 18.54
C GLU A 136 20.30 -34.22 18.13
N GLY A 137 21.19 -34.58 19.08
CA GLY A 137 22.61 -34.83 18.86
C GLY A 137 23.52 -33.59 18.99
N LEU A 138 22.99 -32.49 19.54
CA LEU A 138 23.68 -31.21 19.71
C LEU A 138 24.06 -30.99 21.19
N GLN A 139 25.24 -30.42 21.45
CA GLN A 139 25.70 -30.05 22.79
C GLN A 139 25.66 -28.53 23.00
N LEU A 140 24.96 -28.09 24.06
CA LEU A 140 24.83 -26.68 24.42
C LEU A 140 25.84 -26.26 25.50
N THR A 141 26.76 -25.37 25.15
CA THR A 141 27.67 -24.66 26.07
C THR A 141 27.11 -23.27 26.36
N VAL A 142 27.01 -22.90 27.64
CA VAL A 142 26.41 -21.64 28.08
C VAL A 142 27.49 -20.74 28.66
N PHE A 143 27.44 -19.46 28.33
CA PHE A 143 28.34 -18.42 28.78
C PHE A 143 27.53 -17.29 29.40
N ASP A 144 27.97 -16.83 30.57
CA ASP A 144 27.34 -15.71 31.31
C ASP A 144 28.09 -14.39 31.10
N ASP A 145 29.24 -14.45 30.43
CA ASP A 145 30.16 -13.33 30.20
C ASP A 145 30.62 -13.29 28.74
N GLY A 146 30.73 -12.07 28.21
CA GLY A 146 31.07 -11.82 26.80
C GLY A 146 32.53 -12.12 26.48
N ASP A 147 33.46 -11.91 27.41
CA ASP A 147 34.89 -12.16 27.18
C ASP A 147 35.17 -13.67 27.13
N ALA A 148 34.60 -14.44 28.07
CA ALA A 148 34.67 -15.90 28.06
C ALA A 148 34.04 -16.50 26.78
N PHE A 149 32.94 -15.94 26.30
CA PHE A 149 32.31 -16.33 25.03
C PHE A 149 33.19 -16.03 23.82
N ALA A 150 33.81 -14.84 23.77
CA ALA A 150 34.70 -14.44 22.69
C ALA A 150 35.96 -15.32 22.63
N ASP A 151 36.56 -15.64 23.79
CA ASP A 151 37.71 -16.54 23.87
C ASP A 151 37.36 -17.97 23.42
N ALA A 152 36.17 -18.46 23.79
CA ALA A 152 35.68 -19.76 23.33
C ALA A 152 35.47 -19.82 21.81
N LEU A 153 34.95 -18.74 21.20
CA LEU A 153 34.81 -18.64 19.74
C LEU A 153 36.16 -18.62 19.02
N ARG A 154 37.17 -17.94 19.58
CA ARG A 154 38.54 -17.93 19.05
C ARG A 154 39.22 -19.30 19.16
N ALA A 155 38.89 -20.07 20.19
CA ALA A 155 39.44 -21.40 20.38
C ALA A 155 38.79 -22.44 19.45
N GLN A 156 37.46 -22.41 19.32
CA GLN A 156 36.71 -23.35 18.50
C GLN A 156 35.34 -22.78 18.10
N LEU A 157 35.07 -22.74 16.79
CA LEU A 157 33.78 -22.33 16.26
C LEU A 157 32.70 -23.40 16.54
N PRO A 158 31.52 -23.01 17.07
CA PRO A 158 30.38 -23.91 17.19
C PRO A 158 29.71 -24.11 15.83
N GLN A 159 28.64 -24.91 15.77
CA GLN A 159 27.79 -25.05 14.59
C GLN A 159 26.64 -24.04 14.54
N ALA A 160 26.30 -23.43 15.67
CA ALA A 160 25.35 -22.33 15.78
C ALA A 160 25.59 -21.55 17.08
N ILE A 161 25.15 -20.28 17.10
CA ILE A 161 25.22 -19.40 18.25
C ILE A 161 23.81 -18.95 18.60
N LEU A 162 23.41 -19.10 19.86
CA LEU A 162 22.21 -18.50 20.44
C LEU A 162 22.63 -17.31 21.28
N ILE A 163 21.94 -16.19 21.13
CA ILE A 163 22.26 -14.99 21.89
C ILE A 163 21.04 -14.11 22.09
N GLU A 164 20.94 -13.46 23.24
CA GLU A 164 19.89 -12.48 23.50
C GLU A 164 19.84 -11.40 22.42
N SER A 165 18.62 -11.03 22.03
CA SER A 165 18.34 -10.18 20.88
C SER A 165 19.04 -8.82 20.95
N ALA A 166 19.23 -8.30 22.16
CA ALA A 166 19.97 -7.06 22.42
C ALA A 166 21.45 -7.14 22.01
N PHE A 167 22.07 -8.32 22.06
CA PHE A 167 23.50 -8.52 21.79
C PHE A 167 23.80 -9.14 20.41
N VAL A 168 22.76 -9.45 19.62
CA VAL A 168 22.90 -10.00 18.26
C VAL A 168 23.79 -9.12 17.38
N GLY A 169 23.62 -7.79 17.44
CA GLY A 169 24.42 -6.84 16.67
C GLY A 169 25.91 -6.90 17.04
N ALA A 170 26.22 -6.81 18.34
CA ALA A 170 27.59 -6.88 18.85
C ALA A 170 28.27 -8.23 18.51
N THR A 171 27.50 -9.32 18.55
CA THR A 171 28.02 -10.65 18.18
C THR A 171 28.19 -10.81 16.67
N SER A 172 27.35 -10.16 15.86
CA SER A 172 27.59 -10.06 14.42
C SER A 172 28.92 -9.37 14.15
N GLU A 173 29.20 -8.24 14.81
CA GLU A 173 30.46 -7.49 14.66
C GLU A 173 31.68 -8.32 15.11
N LEU A 174 31.55 -9.05 16.21
CA LEU A 174 32.58 -9.98 16.69
C LEU A 174 32.89 -11.07 15.63
N LEU A 175 31.86 -11.70 15.08
CA LEU A 175 32.02 -12.73 14.05
C LEU A 175 32.62 -12.17 12.75
N ASP A 176 32.22 -10.96 12.36
CA ASP A 176 32.79 -10.24 11.22
C ASP A 176 34.28 -9.91 11.44
N GLY A 177 34.68 -9.59 12.67
CA GLY A 177 36.09 -9.42 13.07
C GLY A 177 36.89 -10.73 13.02
N LEU A 178 36.32 -11.82 13.54
CA LEU A 178 36.93 -13.17 13.49
C LEU A 178 37.06 -13.69 12.05
N ALA A 179 36.21 -13.24 11.14
CA ALA A 179 36.21 -13.62 9.74
C ALA A 179 37.52 -13.32 9.00
N VAL A 180 38.36 -12.44 9.55
CA VAL A 180 39.68 -12.10 9.01
C VAL A 180 40.60 -13.32 9.05
N ASP A 181 40.59 -14.05 10.18
CA ASP A 181 41.45 -15.21 10.41
C ASP A 181 40.70 -16.55 10.25
N MET A 182 39.39 -16.55 10.44
CA MET A 182 38.51 -17.72 10.36
C MET A 182 37.30 -17.43 9.46
N PRO A 183 37.40 -17.61 8.14
CA PRO A 183 36.35 -17.26 7.19
C PRO A 183 35.00 -17.95 7.47
N GLU A 184 35.02 -19.14 8.07
CA GLU A 184 33.84 -19.92 8.45
C GLU A 184 32.98 -19.23 9.52
N ALA A 185 33.54 -18.29 10.31
CA ALA A 185 32.82 -17.57 11.35
C ALA A 185 31.60 -16.80 10.81
N THR A 186 31.70 -16.26 9.59
CA THR A 186 30.58 -15.55 8.91
C THR A 186 29.45 -16.45 8.45
N ARG A 187 29.68 -17.77 8.42
CA ARG A 187 28.68 -18.78 8.01
C ARG A 187 27.97 -19.40 9.21
N LEU A 188 28.36 -19.01 10.42
CA LEU A 188 27.74 -19.51 11.64
C LEU A 188 26.31 -18.98 11.75
N PRO A 189 25.31 -19.87 11.83
CA PRO A 189 23.95 -19.48 12.12
C PRO A 189 23.89 -18.74 13.46
N LEU A 190 23.41 -17.49 13.41
CA LEU A 190 23.19 -16.66 14.59
C LEU A 190 21.70 -16.64 14.92
N ILE A 191 21.34 -17.07 16.12
CA ILE A 191 19.96 -17.23 16.54
C ILE A 191 19.69 -16.25 17.67
N GLY A 192 18.82 -15.28 17.42
CA GLY A 192 18.36 -14.33 18.44
C GLY A 192 17.36 -15.01 19.38
N ILE A 193 17.49 -14.75 20.68
CA ILE A 193 16.57 -15.25 21.71
C ILE A 193 16.03 -14.09 22.54
N ASP A 194 14.79 -14.13 22.98
CA ASP A 194 14.21 -13.15 23.91
C ASP A 194 12.91 -13.68 24.51
N ASP A 195 12.40 -13.08 25.59
CA ASP A 195 11.22 -13.53 26.35
C ASP A 195 9.86 -12.99 25.84
N GLY A 196 9.75 -12.76 24.53
CA GLY A 196 8.47 -12.53 23.86
C GLY A 196 8.12 -11.06 23.57
N GLU A 197 9.05 -10.12 23.74
CA GLU A 197 8.83 -8.73 23.32
C GLU A 197 8.77 -8.62 21.77
N PRO A 198 7.73 -8.02 21.15
CA PRO A 198 7.64 -7.89 19.69
C PRO A 198 8.81 -7.13 19.05
N SER A 199 9.37 -6.15 19.76
CA SER A 199 10.56 -5.40 19.33
C SER A 199 11.83 -6.24 19.32
N ALA A 200 11.92 -7.29 20.15
CA ALA A 200 13.09 -8.15 20.22
C ALA A 200 13.35 -8.90 18.91
N ARG A 201 12.29 -9.41 18.27
CA ARG A 201 12.39 -10.09 16.98
C ARG A 201 12.95 -9.16 15.90
N LEU A 202 12.43 -7.94 15.82
CA LEU A 202 12.91 -6.97 14.85
C LEU A 202 14.36 -6.57 15.15
N LYS A 203 14.71 -6.34 16.42
CA LYS A 203 16.09 -6.05 16.85
C LYS A 203 17.05 -7.20 16.50
N ALA A 204 16.66 -8.44 16.72
CA ALA A 204 17.46 -9.62 16.38
C ALA A 204 17.67 -9.75 14.87
N LEU A 205 16.60 -9.66 14.07
CA LEU A 205 16.69 -9.80 12.62
C LEU A 205 17.47 -8.64 11.98
N VAL A 206 17.25 -7.41 12.46
CA VAL A 206 18.00 -6.22 12.05
C VAL A 206 19.47 -6.29 12.46
N GLY A 207 19.74 -6.88 13.64
CA GLY A 207 21.08 -7.15 14.14
C GLY A 207 21.79 -8.29 13.42
N GLY A 208 21.07 -9.04 12.57
CA GLY A 208 21.65 -10.06 11.70
C GLY A 208 21.22 -11.49 11.97
N ALA A 209 20.41 -11.79 12.98
CA ALA A 209 20.04 -13.16 13.30
C ALA A 209 19.42 -13.89 12.08
N ASP A 210 19.87 -15.13 11.84
CA ASP A 210 19.35 -16.04 10.82
C ASP A 210 18.00 -16.67 11.23
N LEU A 211 17.75 -16.71 12.54
CA LEU A 211 16.53 -17.22 13.17
C LEU A 211 16.29 -16.47 14.48
N PHE A 212 15.02 -16.32 14.88
CA PHE A 212 14.65 -15.80 16.19
C PHE A 212 13.79 -16.83 16.92
N LEU A 213 14.14 -17.14 18.17
CA LEU A 213 13.38 -18.03 19.06
C LEU A 213 12.74 -17.20 20.18
N ALA A 214 11.42 -17.09 20.15
CA ALA A 214 10.65 -16.34 21.15
C ALA A 214 10.61 -17.01 22.54
N ARG A 215 10.95 -18.30 22.61
CA ARG A 215 10.89 -19.13 23.82
C ARG A 215 11.88 -20.27 23.71
N LEU A 216 12.76 -20.42 24.70
CA LEU A 216 13.74 -21.52 24.75
C LEU A 216 13.16 -22.83 25.27
N ASP A 217 12.00 -22.79 25.93
CA ASP A 217 11.27 -23.95 26.40
C ASP A 217 10.34 -24.56 25.33
N ASP A 218 10.31 -23.98 24.12
CA ASP A 218 9.53 -24.50 23.00
C ASP A 218 10.08 -25.87 22.56
N PRO A 219 9.24 -26.94 22.55
CA PRO A 219 9.66 -28.27 22.13
C PRO A 219 10.15 -28.34 20.67
N THR A 220 9.83 -27.35 19.83
CA THR A 220 10.26 -27.27 18.43
C THR A 220 11.61 -26.55 18.24
N ALA A 221 12.11 -25.83 19.25
CA ALA A 221 13.33 -25.02 19.15
C ALA A 221 14.55 -25.85 18.73
N ALA A 222 14.74 -27.04 19.33
CA ALA A 222 15.85 -27.92 18.98
C ALA A 222 15.79 -28.43 17.53
N ALA A 223 14.59 -28.72 17.01
CA ALA A 223 14.38 -29.16 15.64
C ALA A 223 14.67 -28.03 14.64
N GLN A 224 14.25 -26.80 14.94
CA GLN A 224 14.52 -25.62 14.11
C GLN A 224 16.02 -25.30 14.04
N ILE A 225 16.74 -25.43 15.16
CA ILE A 225 18.20 -25.26 15.21
C ILE A 225 18.89 -26.32 14.35
N LYS A 226 18.46 -27.59 14.44
CA LYS A 226 19.01 -28.68 13.63
C LYS A 226 18.74 -28.51 12.13
N GLU A 227 17.55 -28.08 11.76
CA GLU A 227 17.19 -27.81 10.36
C GLU A 227 18.09 -26.70 9.79
N LEU A 228 18.29 -25.62 10.53
CA LEU A 228 19.15 -24.50 10.17
C LEU A 228 20.61 -24.94 9.95
N ILE A 229 21.13 -25.82 10.81
CA ILE A 229 22.47 -26.41 10.69
C ILE A 229 22.56 -27.35 9.47
N SER A 230 21.55 -28.19 9.25
CA SER A 230 21.55 -29.20 8.18
C SER A 230 21.33 -28.65 6.76
N GLY A 231 20.72 -27.46 6.63
CA GLY A 231 20.39 -26.82 5.36
C GLY A 231 21.57 -26.26 4.54
N GLN A 232 22.82 -26.47 4.98
CA GLN A 232 24.03 -25.97 4.34
C GLN A 232 24.60 -26.84 3.20
N SER A 233 24.00 -27.99 2.88
CA SER A 233 24.51 -28.88 1.81
C SER A 233 23.58 -28.95 0.58
N SER A 234 23.73 -28.00 -0.35
CA SER A 234 23.32 -28.10 -1.76
C SER A 234 24.14 -27.11 -2.60
N GLU A 235 24.34 -27.37 -3.89
CA GLU A 235 25.13 -26.53 -4.82
C GLU A 235 24.99 -25.02 -4.59
N PRO A 236 26.12 -24.26 -4.63
CA PRO A 236 26.14 -22.84 -4.29
C PRO A 236 25.20 -22.06 -5.22
N PHE A 237 24.42 -21.15 -4.63
CA PHE A 237 23.50 -20.30 -5.39
C PHE A 237 24.26 -19.39 -6.33
N ARG A 238 23.79 -19.24 -7.58
CA ARG A 238 24.40 -18.37 -8.59
C ARG A 238 23.65 -17.05 -8.69
N VAL A 239 24.35 -15.94 -8.52
CA VAL A 239 23.74 -14.60 -8.54
C VAL A 239 24.45 -13.74 -9.58
N LEU A 240 23.68 -13.12 -10.47
CA LEU A 240 24.20 -12.13 -11.42
C LEU A 240 23.88 -10.74 -10.89
N VAL A 241 24.90 -9.92 -10.65
CA VAL A 241 24.73 -8.51 -10.22
C VAL A 241 24.93 -7.60 -11.44
N VAL A 242 24.00 -6.67 -11.65
CA VAL A 242 24.00 -5.71 -12.75
C VAL A 242 23.85 -4.32 -12.18
N ASP A 243 24.89 -3.50 -12.24
CA ASP A 243 24.88 -2.14 -11.68
C ASP A 243 25.95 -1.30 -12.40
N ASP A 244 25.63 -0.08 -12.80
CA ASP A 244 26.58 0.82 -13.49
C ASP A 244 27.62 1.42 -12.53
N ASP A 245 27.42 1.29 -11.21
CA ASP A 245 28.40 1.60 -10.19
C ASP A 245 29.29 0.38 -9.85
N ARG A 246 30.57 0.52 -10.17
CA ARG A 246 31.62 -0.47 -9.85
C ARG A 246 31.70 -0.75 -8.35
N GLN A 247 31.52 0.27 -7.50
CA GLN A 247 31.58 0.11 -6.06
C GLN A 247 30.43 -0.77 -5.56
N MET A 248 29.21 -0.56 -6.09
CA MET A 248 28.05 -1.37 -5.75
C MET A 248 28.18 -2.83 -6.22
N CYS A 249 28.66 -3.05 -7.46
CA CYS A 249 28.99 -4.39 -7.96
C CYS A 249 30.00 -5.10 -7.04
N THR A 250 31.08 -4.41 -6.68
CA THR A 250 32.15 -4.97 -5.81
C THR A 250 31.62 -5.27 -4.41
N TYR A 251 30.80 -4.38 -3.86
CA TYR A 251 30.16 -4.52 -2.55
C TYR A 251 29.24 -5.75 -2.51
N CYS A 252 28.29 -5.85 -3.45
CA CYS A 252 27.35 -6.97 -3.52
C CYS A 252 28.08 -8.30 -3.77
N ALA A 253 29.05 -8.32 -4.69
CA ALA A 253 29.83 -9.52 -4.98
C ALA A 253 30.64 -10.00 -3.77
N SER A 254 31.28 -9.09 -3.04
CA SER A 254 32.03 -9.43 -1.82
C SER A 254 31.13 -10.08 -0.77
N ILE A 255 29.97 -9.46 -0.49
CA ILE A 255 29.02 -9.93 0.53
C ILE A 255 28.43 -11.30 0.16
N LEU A 256 27.91 -11.42 -1.07
CA LEU A 256 27.23 -12.64 -1.52
C LEU A 256 28.22 -13.80 -1.70
N SER A 257 29.46 -13.53 -2.16
CA SER A 257 30.49 -14.55 -2.28
C SER A 257 30.95 -15.07 -0.91
N ARG A 258 31.12 -14.18 0.09
CA ARG A 258 31.42 -14.58 1.47
C ARG A 258 30.31 -15.46 2.06
N ALA A 259 29.05 -15.19 1.69
CA ALA A 259 27.89 -16.00 2.06
C ALA A 259 27.76 -17.35 1.31
N GLY A 260 28.75 -17.72 0.50
CA GLY A 260 28.83 -19.01 -0.20
C GLY A 260 28.08 -19.07 -1.53
N MET A 261 27.74 -17.93 -2.11
CA MET A 261 27.12 -17.84 -3.44
C MET A 261 28.18 -17.65 -4.52
N GLN A 262 27.95 -18.17 -5.72
CA GLN A 262 28.74 -17.82 -6.90
C GLN A 262 28.19 -16.54 -7.50
N VAL A 263 29.03 -15.52 -7.65
CA VAL A 263 28.59 -14.21 -8.14
C VAL A 263 29.34 -13.84 -9.41
N GLU A 264 28.60 -13.48 -10.46
CA GLU A 264 29.14 -12.74 -11.60
C GLU A 264 28.56 -11.32 -11.58
N THR A 265 29.36 -10.33 -12.01
CA THR A 265 28.95 -8.93 -12.05
C THR A 265 29.13 -8.36 -13.45
N THR A 266 28.25 -7.47 -13.88
CA THR A 266 28.46 -6.65 -15.08
C THR A 266 28.00 -5.22 -14.83
N MET A 267 28.73 -4.27 -15.42
CA MET A 267 28.35 -2.85 -15.46
C MET A 267 27.68 -2.48 -16.79
N ASP A 268 27.65 -3.42 -17.74
CA ASP A 268 27.07 -3.23 -19.06
C ASP A 268 25.80 -4.08 -19.18
N ALA A 269 24.66 -3.40 -19.24
CA ALA A 269 23.35 -4.00 -19.40
C ALA A 269 23.22 -4.81 -20.71
N ALA A 270 23.95 -4.46 -21.77
CA ALA A 270 23.88 -5.15 -23.06
C ALA A 270 24.46 -6.58 -23.01
N LEU A 271 25.35 -6.87 -22.05
CA LEU A 271 25.95 -8.20 -21.87
C LEU A 271 25.06 -9.15 -21.08
N VAL A 272 24.07 -8.63 -20.35
CA VAL A 272 23.26 -9.39 -19.40
C VAL A 272 22.53 -10.58 -20.06
N PRO A 273 21.89 -10.45 -21.23
CA PRO A 273 21.24 -11.60 -21.87
C PRO A 273 22.20 -12.76 -22.18
N ALA A 274 23.40 -12.45 -22.69
CA ALA A 274 24.42 -13.47 -22.96
C ALA A 274 24.96 -14.10 -21.68
N MET A 275 25.12 -13.30 -20.62
CA MET A 275 25.53 -13.80 -19.31
C MET A 275 24.48 -14.69 -18.67
N VAL A 276 23.19 -14.36 -18.76
CA VAL A 276 22.09 -15.20 -18.26
C VAL A 276 22.12 -16.58 -18.93
N GLN A 277 22.36 -16.67 -20.24
CA GLN A 277 22.44 -17.95 -20.94
C GLN A 277 23.68 -18.77 -20.57
N ARG A 278 24.85 -18.13 -20.40
CA ARG A 278 26.12 -18.79 -20.05
C ARG A 278 26.17 -19.21 -18.58
N PHE A 279 25.93 -18.25 -17.68
CA PHE A 279 26.08 -18.40 -16.24
C PHE A 279 24.89 -19.14 -15.62
N LYS A 280 23.71 -19.06 -16.25
CA LYS A 280 22.42 -19.59 -15.77
C LYS A 280 22.18 -19.22 -14.30
N PRO A 281 22.16 -17.92 -13.96
CA PRO A 281 21.98 -17.49 -12.57
C PRO A 281 20.69 -18.07 -11.98
N ASP A 282 20.69 -18.26 -10.66
CA ASP A 282 19.50 -18.56 -9.87
C ASP A 282 18.73 -17.28 -9.48
N LEU A 283 19.37 -16.11 -9.55
CA LEU A 283 18.78 -14.79 -9.33
C LEU A 283 19.60 -13.69 -10.02
N VAL A 284 18.94 -12.66 -10.53
CA VAL A 284 19.57 -11.41 -10.99
C VAL A 284 19.28 -10.30 -9.98
N LEU A 285 20.32 -9.63 -9.52
CA LEU A 285 20.23 -8.43 -8.71
C LEU A 285 20.59 -7.24 -9.61
N MET A 286 19.68 -6.31 -9.84
CA MET A 286 19.84 -5.31 -10.90
C MET A 286 19.51 -3.90 -10.41
N ASP A 287 20.33 -2.92 -10.77
CA ASP A 287 19.99 -1.52 -10.56
C ASP A 287 18.80 -1.10 -11.43
N LEU A 288 17.92 -0.27 -10.89
CA LEU A 288 16.77 0.24 -11.62
C LEU A 288 17.19 1.28 -12.66
N TYR A 289 18.11 2.17 -12.28
CA TYR A 289 18.53 3.31 -13.10
C TYR A 289 19.96 3.09 -13.58
N MET A 290 20.12 2.79 -14.85
CA MET A 290 21.44 2.64 -15.49
C MET A 290 21.49 3.46 -16.79
N PRO A 291 22.63 4.07 -17.14
CA PRO A 291 22.80 4.79 -18.38
C PRO A 291 22.70 3.85 -19.59
N GLY A 292 21.95 4.27 -20.61
CA GLY A 292 21.72 3.51 -21.83
C GLY A 292 20.46 2.64 -21.74
N ILE A 293 20.58 1.43 -21.20
CA ILE A 293 19.46 0.50 -21.00
C ILE A 293 19.14 0.45 -19.51
N ASP A 294 17.98 0.98 -19.13
CA ASP A 294 17.52 0.93 -17.74
C ASP A 294 17.11 -0.49 -17.31
N GLY A 295 17.04 -0.73 -16.00
CA GLY A 295 16.75 -2.06 -15.45
C GLY A 295 15.38 -2.58 -15.82
N LEU A 296 14.41 -1.69 -16.05
CA LEU A 296 13.07 -2.06 -16.53
C LEU A 296 13.13 -2.60 -17.96
N THR A 297 13.72 -1.84 -18.89
CA THR A 297 13.88 -2.23 -20.30
C THR A 297 14.67 -3.53 -20.42
N LEU A 298 15.72 -3.69 -19.62
CA LEU A 298 16.51 -4.92 -19.61
C LEU A 298 15.71 -6.12 -19.09
N THR A 299 14.89 -5.92 -18.05
CA THR A 299 13.97 -6.96 -17.56
C THR A 299 13.00 -7.38 -18.64
N ALA A 300 12.39 -6.43 -19.34
CA ALA A 300 11.45 -6.72 -20.43
C ALA A 300 12.11 -7.59 -21.51
N GLU A 301 13.35 -7.27 -21.89
CA GLU A 301 14.11 -8.02 -22.90
C GLU A 301 14.48 -9.44 -22.42
N LEU A 302 14.95 -9.58 -21.17
CA LEU A 302 15.23 -10.88 -20.58
C LEU A 302 13.97 -11.76 -20.54
N ARG A 303 12.82 -11.18 -20.21
CA ARG A 303 11.54 -11.91 -20.13
C ARG A 303 11.01 -12.37 -21.49
N ARG A 304 11.57 -11.91 -22.62
CA ARG A 304 11.23 -12.44 -23.96
C ARG A 304 11.92 -13.77 -24.28
N GLN A 305 12.93 -14.18 -23.50
CA GLN A 305 13.68 -15.42 -23.73
C GLN A 305 13.13 -16.56 -22.88
N ALA A 306 12.74 -17.68 -23.51
CA ALA A 306 12.06 -18.82 -22.87
C ALA A 306 12.75 -19.37 -21.60
N ASP A 307 14.08 -19.33 -21.53
CA ASP A 307 14.86 -19.84 -20.39
C ASP A 307 14.97 -18.84 -19.23
N ALA A 308 14.76 -17.55 -19.47
CA ALA A 308 14.83 -16.48 -18.47
C ALA A 308 13.46 -16.11 -17.89
N VAL A 309 12.38 -16.77 -18.32
CA VAL A 309 10.99 -16.56 -17.87
C VAL A 309 10.79 -16.93 -16.38
N VAL A 310 11.63 -17.79 -15.81
CA VAL A 310 11.53 -18.31 -14.42
C VAL A 310 12.65 -17.80 -13.50
N LEU A 311 13.54 -16.95 -14.01
CA LEU A 311 14.69 -16.40 -13.29
C LEU A 311 14.24 -15.24 -12.38
N PRO A 312 14.38 -15.32 -11.04
CA PRO A 312 14.00 -14.21 -10.19
C PRO A 312 14.90 -12.98 -10.42
N ILE A 313 14.29 -11.80 -10.58
CA ILE A 313 14.96 -10.51 -10.77
C ILE A 313 14.59 -9.58 -9.60
N VAL A 314 15.59 -9.16 -8.82
CA VAL A 314 15.44 -8.25 -7.69
C VAL A 314 16.07 -6.91 -8.03
N PHE A 315 15.29 -5.83 -7.94
CA PHE A 315 15.78 -4.49 -8.21
C PHE A 315 16.47 -3.87 -6.99
N LEU A 316 17.50 -3.07 -7.24
CA LEU A 316 18.12 -2.17 -6.27
C LEU A 316 17.77 -0.73 -6.66
N SER A 317 17.32 0.11 -5.74
CA SER A 317 17.16 1.55 -6.02
C SER A 317 17.15 2.41 -4.76
N GLY A 318 17.47 3.71 -4.90
CA GLY A 318 17.41 4.69 -3.81
C GLY A 318 16.03 5.32 -3.59
N GLU A 319 15.05 5.02 -4.45
CA GLU A 319 13.70 5.60 -4.42
C GLU A 319 12.81 4.88 -3.38
N GLN A 320 12.06 5.64 -2.56
CA GLN A 320 11.10 5.10 -1.59
C GLN A 320 9.63 5.14 -2.06
N SER A 321 9.37 5.52 -3.32
CA SER A 321 8.00 5.67 -3.83
C SER A 321 7.34 4.32 -4.14
N GLU A 322 6.08 4.16 -3.73
CA GLU A 322 5.27 2.98 -4.08
C GLU A 322 5.04 2.84 -5.59
N GLU A 323 5.07 3.95 -6.32
CA GLU A 323 4.88 4.02 -7.77
C GLU A 323 6.07 3.39 -8.53
N ALA A 324 7.31 3.66 -8.10
CA ALA A 324 8.49 3.01 -8.68
C ALA A 324 8.53 1.51 -8.35
N ARG A 325 8.14 1.13 -7.13
CA ARG A 325 7.98 -0.28 -6.73
C ARG A 325 6.94 -0.99 -7.59
N PHE A 326 5.85 -0.31 -7.92
CA PHE A 326 4.81 -0.84 -8.81
C PHE A 326 5.31 -1.00 -10.26
N GLN A 327 6.06 -0.05 -10.81
CA GLN A 327 6.66 -0.17 -12.16
C GLN A 327 7.69 -1.31 -12.25
N ALA A 328 8.50 -1.49 -11.21
CA ALA A 328 9.42 -2.62 -11.10
C ALA A 328 8.70 -3.98 -11.13
N ILE A 329 7.56 -4.08 -10.44
CA ILE A 329 6.71 -5.28 -10.48
C ILE A 329 6.05 -5.45 -11.86
N GLN A 330 5.59 -4.36 -12.50
CA GLN A 330 4.93 -4.38 -13.82
C GLN A 330 5.80 -5.00 -14.92
N VAL A 331 7.09 -4.69 -14.97
CA VAL A 331 7.98 -5.13 -16.06
C VAL A 331 8.48 -6.58 -15.87
N GLY A 332 8.14 -7.21 -14.73
CA GLY A 332 8.50 -8.60 -14.44
C GLY A 332 9.57 -8.76 -13.37
N GLY A 333 9.85 -7.71 -12.58
CA GLY A 333 10.60 -7.83 -11.33
C GLY A 333 9.85 -8.66 -10.30
N ASP A 334 10.61 -9.40 -9.50
CA ASP A 334 10.10 -10.26 -8.43
C ASP A 334 10.20 -9.58 -7.07
N ASP A 335 11.08 -8.57 -6.92
CA ASP A 335 11.21 -7.79 -5.69
C ASP A 335 12.04 -6.50 -5.86
N PHE A 336 12.11 -5.71 -4.80
CA PHE A 336 12.83 -4.44 -4.72
C PHE A 336 13.54 -4.27 -3.37
N LEU A 337 14.81 -3.84 -3.40
CA LEU A 337 15.62 -3.51 -2.22
C LEU A 337 16.09 -2.06 -2.27
N THR A 338 15.89 -1.33 -1.17
CA THR A 338 16.24 0.09 -1.08
C THR A 338 17.72 0.28 -0.72
N LYS A 339 18.47 1.03 -1.52
CA LYS A 339 19.85 1.47 -1.25
C LYS A 339 19.83 2.56 -0.14
N PRO A 340 20.74 2.54 0.86
CA PRO A 340 21.81 1.57 1.09
C PRO A 340 21.31 0.28 1.79
N ILE A 341 21.83 -0.87 1.36
CA ILE A 341 21.40 -2.20 1.82
C ILE A 341 22.45 -2.76 2.78
N ARG A 342 22.03 -3.26 3.95
CA ARG A 342 22.94 -3.91 4.92
C ARG A 342 23.36 -5.31 4.44
N PRO A 343 24.60 -5.77 4.71
CA PRO A 343 25.11 -7.04 4.21
C PRO A 343 24.23 -8.27 4.50
N ARG A 344 23.79 -8.44 5.75
CA ARG A 344 22.97 -9.60 6.14
C ARG A 344 21.57 -9.55 5.54
N HIS A 345 21.00 -8.35 5.35
CA HIS A 345 19.72 -8.16 4.65
C HIS A 345 19.83 -8.58 3.18
N LEU A 346 20.90 -8.19 2.49
CA LEU A 346 21.16 -8.58 1.10
C LEU A 346 21.23 -10.11 0.95
N VAL A 347 22.00 -10.77 1.81
CA VAL A 347 22.17 -12.24 1.81
C VAL A 347 20.83 -12.93 2.05
N THR A 348 20.08 -12.51 3.08
CA THR A 348 18.79 -13.08 3.43
C THR A 348 17.78 -12.89 2.29
N ALA A 349 17.80 -11.70 1.67
CA ALA A 349 16.91 -11.39 0.59
C ALA A 349 17.16 -12.32 -0.61
N VAL A 350 18.38 -12.36 -1.11
CA VAL A 350 18.75 -13.21 -2.25
C VAL A 350 18.48 -14.70 -1.95
N ARG A 351 18.87 -15.19 -0.78
CA ARG A 351 18.73 -16.60 -0.40
C ARG A 351 17.26 -17.05 -0.34
N SER A 352 16.38 -16.19 0.18
CA SER A 352 14.95 -16.49 0.30
C SER A 352 14.24 -16.58 -1.05
N ARG A 353 14.53 -15.67 -1.98
CA ARG A 353 13.90 -15.68 -3.33
C ARG A 353 14.36 -16.90 -4.14
N ILE A 354 15.64 -17.26 -4.07
CA ILE A 354 16.15 -18.47 -4.73
C ILE A 354 15.53 -19.73 -4.15
N LYS A 355 15.42 -19.84 -2.81
CA LYS A 355 14.77 -20.98 -2.14
C LYS A 355 13.29 -21.09 -2.52
N ARG A 356 12.56 -19.97 -2.62
CA ARG A 356 11.15 -19.92 -3.04
C ARG A 356 10.95 -20.51 -4.44
N VAL A 357 11.72 -20.06 -5.43
CA VAL A 357 11.65 -20.55 -6.82
C VAL A 357 12.00 -22.04 -6.91
N ARG A 358 13.05 -22.47 -6.18
CA ARG A 358 13.44 -23.89 -6.12
C ARG A 358 12.39 -24.76 -5.42
N ALA A 359 11.71 -24.27 -4.38
CA ALA A 359 10.67 -25.00 -3.64
C ALA A 359 9.37 -25.13 -4.44
N LEU A 360 8.87 -24.03 -5.03
CA LEU A 360 7.71 -24.05 -5.94
C LEU A 360 7.96 -25.01 -7.11
N GLY A 361 9.16 -24.93 -7.72
CA GLY A 361 9.55 -25.82 -8.81
C GLY A 361 9.52 -27.29 -8.42
N LYS A 362 10.04 -27.64 -7.24
CA LYS A 362 10.13 -29.03 -6.77
C LYS A 362 8.80 -29.63 -6.30
N GLN A 363 7.89 -28.85 -5.71
CA GLN A 363 6.62 -29.38 -5.20
C GLN A 363 5.49 -29.40 -6.24
N LEU A 364 5.40 -28.39 -7.11
CA LEU A 364 4.42 -28.38 -8.21
C LEU A 364 4.73 -29.44 -9.28
N THR A 365 6.01 -29.82 -9.40
CA THR A 365 6.44 -30.91 -10.30
C THR A 365 6.26 -32.30 -9.65
N ARG A 366 6.14 -32.36 -8.31
CA ARG A 366 5.90 -33.61 -7.56
C ARG A 366 4.43 -33.97 -7.39
N ARG A 367 3.49 -33.02 -7.56
CA ARG A 367 2.05 -33.31 -7.73
C ARG A 367 1.64 -33.09 -9.18
N ARG A 368 2.05 -34.00 -10.07
CA ARG A 368 1.63 -34.07 -11.49
C ARG A 368 0.12 -34.37 -11.68
N GLY A 369 -0.77 -33.84 -10.82
CA GLY A 369 -2.19 -34.17 -10.79
C GLY A 369 -3.16 -33.03 -10.43
N ASP A 370 -2.98 -32.30 -9.32
CA ASP A 370 -4.12 -31.56 -8.71
C ASP A 370 -3.85 -30.07 -8.39
N ALA A 371 -3.80 -29.24 -9.42
CA ALA A 371 -4.21 -27.84 -9.36
C ALA A 371 -4.52 -27.37 -10.79
N THR A 372 -5.69 -27.76 -11.30
CA THR A 372 -6.16 -27.37 -12.64
C THR A 372 -5.98 -25.86 -12.85
N GLY A 373 -5.38 -25.48 -13.98
CA GLY A 373 -5.24 -24.08 -14.36
C GLY A 373 -4.06 -23.28 -13.78
N TYR A 374 -3.26 -23.81 -12.83
CA TYR A 374 -2.10 -23.04 -12.33
C TYR A 374 -1.01 -22.90 -13.39
N MET A 375 -0.50 -21.69 -13.56
CA MET A 375 0.59 -21.35 -14.45
C MET A 375 1.68 -20.64 -13.65
N ARG A 376 2.94 -20.83 -14.07
CA ARG A 376 4.01 -19.93 -13.63
C ARG A 376 3.72 -18.54 -14.17
N ARG A 377 4.09 -17.49 -13.43
CA ARG A 377 3.83 -16.09 -13.78
C ARG A 377 4.16 -15.77 -15.24
N GLY A 378 5.35 -16.12 -15.72
CA GLY A 378 5.72 -15.86 -17.11
C GLY A 378 4.86 -16.61 -18.14
N ALA A 379 4.55 -17.89 -17.91
CA ALA A 379 3.64 -18.65 -18.76
C ALA A 379 2.20 -18.10 -18.73
N PHE A 380 1.78 -17.52 -17.60
CA PHE A 380 0.51 -16.81 -17.50
C PHE A 380 0.51 -15.52 -18.33
N LEU A 381 1.59 -14.74 -18.30
CA LEU A 381 1.73 -13.53 -19.14
C LEU A 381 1.75 -13.88 -20.63
N ASP A 382 2.44 -14.96 -21.02
CA ASP A 382 2.44 -15.45 -22.39
C ASP A 382 1.04 -15.92 -22.81
N HIS A 383 0.31 -16.58 -21.92
CA HIS A 383 -1.09 -16.93 -22.16
C HIS A 383 -1.96 -15.69 -22.46
N LEU A 384 -1.81 -14.60 -21.69
CA LEU A 384 -2.52 -13.35 -21.94
C LEU A 384 -2.16 -12.75 -23.31
N ARG A 385 -0.89 -12.80 -23.72
CA ARG A 385 -0.42 -12.31 -25.03
C ARG A 385 -0.97 -13.15 -26.18
N GLU A 386 -1.01 -14.47 -26.03
CA GLU A 386 -1.60 -15.38 -27.01
C GLU A 386 -3.10 -15.12 -27.18
N ARG A 387 -3.83 -14.91 -26.08
CA ARG A 387 -5.26 -14.59 -26.10
C ARG A 387 -5.55 -13.26 -26.80
N LYS A 388 -4.70 -12.25 -26.60
CA LYS A 388 -4.76 -10.99 -27.35
C LYS A 388 -4.62 -11.19 -28.87
N ALA A 389 -3.75 -12.11 -29.29
CA ALA A 389 -3.51 -12.38 -30.70
C ALA A 389 -4.66 -13.18 -31.34
N SER A 390 -5.43 -13.93 -30.56
CA SER A 390 -6.50 -14.81 -31.05
C SER A 390 -7.89 -14.16 -31.08
N THR A 391 -7.98 -12.83 -31.12
CA THR A 391 -9.23 -12.03 -31.05
C THR A 391 -10.14 -12.25 -32.28
N LEU A 392 -10.66 -13.47 -32.41
CA LEU A 392 -11.89 -13.76 -33.13
C LEU A 392 -13.04 -13.35 -32.22
N ALA A 393 -14.05 -12.71 -32.80
CA ALA A 393 -15.29 -12.37 -32.10
C ALA A 393 -15.88 -13.64 -31.47
N THR A 394 -15.65 -13.81 -30.18
CA THR A 394 -16.20 -14.89 -29.37
C THR A 394 -17.35 -14.31 -28.56
N GLU A 395 -18.41 -15.09 -28.32
CA GLU A 395 -19.54 -14.70 -27.45
C GLU A 395 -19.15 -14.59 -25.95
N MET A 396 -17.85 -14.60 -25.64
CA MET A 396 -17.30 -14.68 -24.29
C MET A 396 -16.53 -13.39 -23.97
N SER A 397 -16.79 -12.82 -22.80
CA SER A 397 -15.99 -11.74 -22.22
C SER A 397 -14.81 -12.34 -21.47
N SER A 398 -13.60 -11.94 -21.87
CA SER A 398 -12.36 -12.27 -21.18
C SER A 398 -12.05 -11.24 -20.10
N VAL A 399 -11.60 -11.70 -18.94
CA VAL A 399 -11.30 -10.83 -17.79
C VAL A 399 -10.01 -11.26 -17.13
N LEU A 400 -9.23 -10.25 -16.72
CA LEU A 400 -8.14 -10.39 -15.78
C LEU A 400 -8.59 -9.93 -14.40
N LEU A 401 -8.45 -10.80 -13.41
CA LEU A 401 -8.61 -10.47 -11.99
C LEU A 401 -7.26 -10.46 -11.29
N VAL A 402 -7.11 -9.52 -10.35
CA VAL A 402 -6.04 -9.51 -9.36
C VAL A 402 -6.68 -9.69 -7.99
N VAL A 403 -6.38 -10.80 -7.33
CA VAL A 403 -6.83 -11.11 -5.97
C VAL A 403 -5.65 -10.88 -5.02
N SER A 404 -5.74 -9.85 -4.19
CA SER A 404 -4.70 -9.52 -3.20
C SER A 404 -5.20 -9.76 -1.79
N VAL A 405 -4.41 -10.44 -0.95
CA VAL A 405 -4.70 -10.56 0.48
C VAL A 405 -4.57 -9.18 1.14
N ASP A 406 -5.60 -8.76 1.85
CA ASP A 406 -5.57 -7.51 2.60
C ASP A 406 -4.54 -7.60 3.72
N GLN A 407 -3.82 -6.51 4.00
CA GLN A 407 -2.71 -6.49 4.95
C GLN A 407 -1.59 -7.49 4.61
N GLY A 408 -1.44 -7.86 3.33
CA GLY A 408 -0.38 -8.76 2.87
C GLY A 408 1.04 -8.32 3.27
N SER A 409 1.32 -7.01 3.30
CA SER A 409 2.60 -6.47 3.75
C SER A 409 2.82 -6.66 5.27
N GLU A 410 1.77 -6.50 6.09
CA GLU A 410 1.87 -6.79 7.53
C GLU A 410 2.05 -8.30 7.79
N LEU A 411 1.38 -9.14 6.99
CA LEU A 411 1.57 -10.59 7.03
C LEU A 411 2.99 -10.96 6.64
N GLN A 412 3.57 -10.32 5.63
CA GLN A 412 4.96 -10.51 5.23
C GLN A 412 5.94 -10.19 6.35
N GLU A 413 5.72 -9.10 7.10
CA GLU A 413 6.59 -8.70 8.20
C GLU A 413 6.46 -9.64 9.43
N ARG A 414 5.27 -10.19 9.66
CA ARG A 414 4.97 -11.05 10.83
C ARG A 414 5.35 -12.52 10.61
N LEU A 415 5.15 -13.03 9.41
CA LEU A 415 5.32 -14.46 9.10
C LEU A 415 6.78 -14.80 8.76
N SER A 416 7.24 -15.98 9.16
CA SER A 416 8.49 -16.51 8.64
C SER A 416 8.31 -16.93 7.17
N LEU A 417 9.41 -17.05 6.42
CA LEU A 417 9.36 -17.35 4.99
C LEU A 417 8.66 -18.68 4.65
N SER A 418 8.85 -19.72 5.46
CA SER A 418 8.20 -21.03 5.28
C SER A 418 6.70 -20.93 5.51
N VAL A 419 6.32 -20.24 6.58
CA VAL A 419 4.93 -20.03 7.01
C VAL A 419 4.17 -19.14 6.02
N GLY A 420 4.80 -18.09 5.50
CA GLY A 420 4.25 -17.27 4.42
C GLY A 420 4.00 -18.07 3.15
N HIS A 421 4.92 -18.96 2.76
CA HIS A 421 4.74 -19.81 1.59
C HIS A 421 3.59 -20.83 1.75
N GLU A 422 3.48 -21.45 2.93
CA GLU A 422 2.38 -22.35 3.25
C GLU A 422 1.03 -21.63 3.14
N LEU A 423 0.96 -20.39 3.62
CA LEU A 423 -0.22 -19.55 3.49
C LEU A 423 -0.55 -19.22 2.03
N GLU A 424 0.43 -18.76 1.25
CA GLU A 424 0.23 -18.50 -0.18
C GLU A 424 -0.30 -19.72 -0.91
N GLN A 425 0.24 -20.90 -0.61
CA GLN A 425 -0.23 -22.17 -1.17
C GLN A 425 -1.66 -22.49 -0.75
N ALA A 426 -1.99 -22.32 0.52
CA ALA A 426 -3.32 -22.57 1.04
C ALA A 426 -4.36 -21.63 0.41
N VAL A 427 -4.02 -20.36 0.20
CA VAL A 427 -4.85 -19.38 -0.52
C VAL A 427 -4.99 -19.77 -1.99
N ALA A 428 -3.89 -20.13 -2.66
CA ALA A 428 -3.91 -20.58 -4.06
C ALA A 428 -4.86 -21.78 -4.25
N MET A 429 -4.77 -22.78 -3.37
CA MET A 429 -5.66 -23.95 -3.39
C MET A 429 -7.12 -23.58 -3.11
N ARG A 430 -7.37 -22.60 -2.24
CA ARG A 430 -8.71 -22.07 -1.97
C ARG A 430 -9.33 -21.45 -3.22
N LEU A 431 -8.57 -20.60 -3.90
CA LEU A 431 -9.00 -19.97 -5.14
C LEU A 431 -9.25 -21.03 -6.22
N ALA A 432 -8.31 -21.97 -6.38
CA ALA A 432 -8.38 -23.04 -7.36
C ALA A 432 -9.64 -23.92 -7.26
N SER A 433 -10.18 -24.10 -6.05
CA SER A 433 -11.43 -24.87 -5.86
C SER A 433 -12.66 -24.25 -6.53
N ASN A 434 -12.57 -23.01 -7.01
CA ASN A 434 -13.64 -22.30 -7.71
C ASN A 434 -13.45 -22.26 -9.24
N PHE A 435 -12.33 -22.77 -9.75
CA PHE A 435 -11.92 -22.61 -11.14
C PHE A 435 -12.45 -23.74 -12.04
N ALA A 436 -12.85 -23.39 -13.25
CA ALA A 436 -13.10 -24.34 -14.32
C ALA A 436 -11.78 -24.77 -14.98
N ASP A 437 -11.79 -25.88 -15.73
CA ASP A 437 -10.60 -26.40 -16.43
C ASP A 437 -10.01 -25.42 -17.45
N SER A 438 -10.80 -24.46 -17.94
CA SER A 438 -10.36 -23.39 -18.85
C SER A 438 -9.68 -22.21 -18.15
N ASP A 439 -9.93 -22.03 -16.85
CA ASP A 439 -9.45 -20.87 -16.11
C ASP A 439 -7.95 -21.01 -15.84
N ARG A 440 -7.24 -19.88 -15.84
CA ARG A 440 -5.79 -19.84 -15.58
C ARG A 440 -5.49 -18.93 -14.42
N TYR A 441 -4.50 -19.28 -13.60
CA TYR A 441 -4.07 -18.42 -12.52
C TYR A 441 -2.59 -18.56 -12.20
N CYS A 442 -2.00 -17.54 -11.59
CA CYS A 442 -0.64 -17.55 -11.09
C CYS A 442 -0.51 -16.75 -9.80
N LEU A 443 0.57 -16.97 -9.06
CA LEU A 443 1.05 -15.99 -8.09
C LEU A 443 1.70 -14.85 -8.89
N ILE A 444 1.08 -13.66 -8.90
CA ILE A 444 1.52 -12.50 -9.69
C ILE A 444 2.40 -11.55 -8.88
N GLN A 445 2.25 -11.56 -7.56
CA GLN A 445 3.07 -10.88 -6.56
C GLN A 445 2.95 -11.61 -5.21
N GLU A 446 3.74 -11.26 -4.20
CA GLU A 446 3.59 -11.82 -2.86
C GLU A 446 2.18 -11.58 -2.31
N PHE A 447 1.55 -12.65 -1.80
CA PHE A 447 0.15 -12.64 -1.37
C PHE A 447 -0.85 -12.08 -2.42
N GLY A 448 -0.51 -12.14 -3.71
CA GLY A 448 -1.35 -11.66 -4.80
C GLY A 448 -1.42 -12.61 -5.98
N PHE A 449 -2.62 -12.86 -6.48
CA PHE A 449 -2.91 -13.85 -7.51
C PHE A 449 -3.52 -13.20 -8.74
N GLY A 450 -2.94 -13.49 -9.91
CA GLY A 450 -3.52 -13.13 -11.20
C GLY A 450 -4.41 -14.28 -11.66
N VAL A 451 -5.64 -13.98 -12.09
CA VAL A 451 -6.62 -14.97 -12.55
C VAL A 451 -7.19 -14.52 -13.90
N TYR A 452 -7.13 -15.39 -14.90
CA TYR A 452 -7.73 -15.20 -16.22
C TYR A 452 -8.93 -16.12 -16.36
N ILE A 453 -10.08 -15.55 -16.75
CA ILE A 453 -11.31 -16.29 -17.01
C ILE A 453 -12.01 -15.79 -18.27
N ASP A 454 -12.76 -16.69 -18.90
CA ASP A 454 -13.69 -16.38 -19.98
C ASP A 454 -15.12 -16.67 -19.51
N ARG A 455 -16.05 -15.70 -19.59
CA ARG A 455 -17.48 -15.90 -19.23
C ARG A 455 -18.40 -15.18 -20.22
N PRO A 456 -19.62 -15.69 -20.48
CA PRO A 456 -20.51 -15.14 -21.51
C PRO A 456 -21.23 -13.84 -21.13
N ARG A 457 -21.27 -13.47 -19.84
CA ARG A 457 -22.03 -12.29 -19.36
C ARG A 457 -21.27 -11.53 -18.29
N ARG A 458 -21.41 -10.20 -18.29
CA ARG A 458 -20.79 -9.30 -17.29
C ARG A 458 -21.21 -9.61 -15.85
N ASP A 459 -22.48 -9.85 -15.59
CA ASP A 459 -22.95 -10.18 -14.24
C ASP A 459 -22.32 -11.46 -13.68
N ALA A 460 -22.01 -12.42 -14.56
CA ALA A 460 -21.33 -13.66 -14.17
C ALA A 460 -19.87 -13.42 -13.77
N LEU A 461 -19.22 -12.39 -14.31
CA LEU A 461 -17.84 -12.00 -13.97
C LEU A 461 -17.78 -11.38 -12.58
N LEU A 462 -18.67 -10.43 -12.28
CA LEU A 462 -18.78 -9.82 -10.94
C LEU A 462 -19.13 -10.87 -9.88
N ALA A 463 -20.13 -11.70 -10.15
CA ALA A 463 -20.52 -12.78 -9.24
C ALA A 463 -19.38 -13.78 -9.02
N PHE A 464 -18.55 -14.05 -10.04
CA PHE A 464 -17.39 -14.92 -9.88
C PHE A 464 -16.30 -14.27 -9.02
N ALA A 465 -15.98 -12.99 -9.25
CA ALA A 465 -15.03 -12.24 -8.44
C ALA A 465 -15.44 -12.22 -6.96
N ASP A 466 -16.73 -12.01 -6.69
CA ASP A 466 -17.25 -12.01 -5.31
C ASP A 466 -17.21 -13.41 -4.68
N ARG A 467 -17.50 -14.46 -5.46
CA ARG A 467 -17.30 -15.86 -4.99
C ARG A 467 -15.85 -16.14 -4.59
N LEU A 468 -14.85 -15.64 -5.33
CA LEU A 468 -13.44 -15.81 -4.95
C LEU A 468 -13.13 -15.11 -3.63
N ARG A 469 -13.67 -13.91 -3.44
CA ARG A 469 -13.55 -13.17 -2.18
C ARG A 469 -14.17 -13.94 -1.01
N GLU A 470 -15.41 -14.40 -1.17
CA GLU A 470 -16.13 -15.18 -0.16
C GLU A 470 -15.42 -16.51 0.15
N ALA A 471 -14.83 -17.17 -0.85
CA ALA A 471 -14.10 -18.42 -0.65
C ALA A 471 -12.89 -18.26 0.30
N VAL A 472 -12.21 -17.11 0.26
CA VAL A 472 -11.09 -16.80 1.16
C VAL A 472 -11.61 -16.36 2.53
N VAL A 473 -12.64 -15.53 2.59
CA VAL A 473 -13.21 -15.00 3.85
C VAL A 473 -13.94 -16.08 4.66
N GLY A 474 -14.59 -17.03 3.98
CA GLY A 474 -15.52 -17.97 4.58
C GLY A 474 -14.88 -19.02 5.50
N GLN A 475 -13.55 -19.20 5.46
CA GLN A 475 -12.85 -20.20 6.28
C GLN A 475 -11.49 -19.68 6.76
N SER A 476 -11.09 -20.07 7.97
CA SER A 476 -9.73 -19.78 8.47
C SER A 476 -8.68 -20.63 7.76
N PHE A 477 -7.48 -20.07 7.64
CA PHE A 477 -6.28 -20.75 7.19
C PHE A 477 -5.53 -21.25 8.42
N LYS A 478 -5.18 -22.53 8.44
CA LYS A 478 -4.31 -23.10 9.46
C LYS A 478 -2.86 -22.89 9.06
N VAL A 479 -2.14 -22.11 9.87
CA VAL A 479 -0.76 -21.72 9.61
C VAL A 479 -0.03 -21.77 10.95
N ASP A 480 1.02 -22.58 11.05
CA ASP A 480 1.79 -22.78 12.30
C ASP A 480 0.90 -23.18 13.51
N GLY A 481 -0.12 -24.01 13.27
CA GLY A 481 -1.08 -24.45 14.29
C GLY A 481 -2.09 -23.38 14.74
N GLN A 482 -2.01 -22.15 14.23
CA GLN A 482 -2.95 -21.06 14.52
C GLN A 482 -3.99 -20.90 13.40
N ASP A 483 -5.23 -20.57 13.79
CA ASP A 483 -6.29 -20.21 12.86
C ASP A 483 -6.18 -18.73 12.49
N MET A 484 -5.93 -18.45 11.22
CA MET A 484 -5.83 -17.10 10.69
C MET A 484 -6.99 -16.80 9.75
N ARG A 485 -7.71 -15.70 9.99
CA ARG A 485 -8.74 -15.20 9.07
C ARG A 485 -8.10 -14.19 8.14
N LEU A 486 -8.33 -14.38 6.85
CA LEU A 486 -7.87 -13.49 5.81
C LEU A 486 -9.06 -12.84 5.11
N THR A 487 -8.86 -11.62 4.64
CA THR A 487 -9.73 -10.99 3.65
C THR A 487 -8.93 -10.69 2.40
N VAL A 488 -9.61 -10.55 1.26
CA VAL A 488 -8.99 -10.22 -0.01
C VAL A 488 -9.70 -9.06 -0.69
N SER A 489 -8.91 -8.23 -1.35
CA SER A 489 -9.36 -7.23 -2.30
C SER A 489 -9.21 -7.77 -3.71
N VAL A 490 -10.30 -7.74 -4.49
CA VAL A 490 -10.33 -8.27 -5.85
C VAL A 490 -10.49 -7.11 -6.83
N GLY A 491 -9.51 -6.93 -7.70
CA GLY A 491 -9.55 -6.02 -8.84
C GLY A 491 -9.92 -6.74 -10.12
N LEU A 492 -10.84 -6.19 -10.91
CA LEU A 492 -11.32 -6.77 -12.15
C LEU A 492 -11.12 -5.82 -13.32
N ALA A 493 -10.50 -6.30 -14.40
CA ALA A 493 -10.40 -5.58 -15.67
C ALA A 493 -10.92 -6.43 -16.83
N LEU A 494 -11.87 -5.88 -17.59
CA LEU A 494 -12.24 -6.44 -18.89
C LEU A 494 -11.07 -6.37 -19.85
N ILE A 495 -10.91 -7.42 -20.62
CA ILE A 495 -9.98 -7.50 -21.74
C ILE A 495 -10.78 -7.06 -22.98
N PRO A 496 -10.65 -5.79 -23.43
CA PRO A 496 -11.43 -5.30 -24.56
C PRO A 496 -11.02 -5.99 -25.85
N SER A 497 -11.94 -6.03 -26.82
CA SER A 497 -11.70 -6.49 -28.19
C SER A 497 -10.85 -5.52 -29.04
N SER A 498 -10.51 -4.33 -28.53
CA SER A 498 -9.71 -3.30 -29.19
C SER A 498 -8.24 -3.26 -28.70
N GLU A 499 -7.38 -2.53 -29.42
CA GLU A 499 -5.90 -2.52 -29.35
C GLU A 499 -5.25 -2.04 -28.02
N ARG A 500 -5.69 -2.50 -26.85
CA ARG A 500 -4.94 -2.27 -25.59
C ARG A 500 -3.80 -3.28 -25.43
N SER A 501 -2.70 -2.87 -24.81
CA SER A 501 -1.59 -3.77 -24.47
C SER A 501 -1.99 -4.73 -23.34
N VAL A 502 -1.31 -5.87 -23.22
CA VAL A 502 -1.51 -6.78 -22.08
C VAL A 502 -1.17 -6.06 -20.77
N ASP A 503 -0.19 -5.15 -20.81
CA ASP A 503 0.22 -4.34 -19.67
C ASP A 503 -0.90 -3.40 -19.22
N ASP A 504 -1.69 -2.83 -20.14
CA ASP A 504 -2.86 -2.02 -19.80
C ASP A 504 -3.93 -2.82 -19.04
N TRP A 505 -4.13 -4.09 -19.41
CA TRP A 505 -5.09 -4.97 -18.73
C TRP A 505 -4.63 -5.27 -17.30
N ILE A 506 -3.34 -5.59 -17.15
CA ILE A 506 -2.70 -5.83 -15.85
C ILE A 506 -2.82 -4.57 -14.99
N ASN A 507 -2.49 -3.40 -15.53
CA ASN A 507 -2.56 -2.13 -14.82
C ASN A 507 -3.96 -1.80 -14.35
N ALA A 508 -4.97 -1.99 -15.21
CA ALA A 508 -6.35 -1.79 -14.85
C ALA A 508 -6.79 -2.72 -13.70
N ALA A 509 -6.42 -4.02 -13.75
CA ALA A 509 -6.79 -4.98 -12.72
C ALA A 509 -6.11 -4.67 -11.37
N PHE A 510 -4.83 -4.33 -11.38
CA PHE A 510 -4.10 -3.91 -10.18
C PHE A 510 -4.63 -2.60 -9.60
N ALA A 511 -4.92 -1.61 -10.45
CA ALA A 511 -5.49 -0.35 -10.01
C ALA A 511 -6.88 -0.57 -9.37
N ALA A 512 -7.69 -1.46 -9.93
CA ALA A 512 -8.96 -1.87 -9.34
C ALA A 512 -8.74 -2.54 -7.98
N ALA A 513 -7.79 -3.47 -7.85
CA ALA A 513 -7.49 -4.14 -6.58
C ALA A 513 -7.00 -3.17 -5.49
N ARG A 514 -6.17 -2.18 -5.86
CA ARG A 514 -5.76 -1.10 -4.94
C ARG A 514 -6.93 -0.23 -4.52
N THR A 515 -7.83 0.08 -5.45
CA THR A 515 -9.04 0.86 -5.15
C THR A 515 -9.92 0.09 -4.17
N ALA A 516 -10.08 -1.22 -4.36
CA ALA A 516 -10.77 -2.10 -3.40
C ALA A 516 -10.13 -2.02 -2.01
N HIS A 517 -8.80 -2.08 -1.95
CA HIS A 517 -8.05 -2.01 -0.70
C HIS A 517 -8.21 -0.64 0.01
N ARG A 518 -8.03 0.48 -0.71
CA ARG A 518 -8.20 1.84 -0.15
C ARG A 518 -9.61 2.10 0.35
N LEU A 519 -10.61 1.48 -0.28
CA LEU A 519 -12.01 1.56 0.13
C LEU A 519 -12.36 0.65 1.33
N GLY A 520 -11.37 0.21 2.11
CA GLY A 520 -11.54 -0.59 3.33
C GLY A 520 -11.33 -2.09 3.17
N GLY A 521 -10.84 -2.53 2.00
CA GLY A 521 -10.56 -3.94 1.72
C GLY A 521 -11.81 -4.82 1.64
N ASN A 522 -11.58 -6.14 1.60
CA ASN A 522 -12.60 -7.18 1.57
C ASN A 522 -13.74 -6.90 0.57
N ARG A 523 -13.40 -6.57 -0.68
CA ARG A 523 -14.39 -6.21 -1.70
C ARG A 523 -13.88 -6.43 -3.11
N VAL A 524 -14.81 -6.38 -4.05
CA VAL A 524 -14.54 -6.41 -5.49
C VAL A 524 -14.68 -5.02 -6.06
N GLU A 525 -13.67 -4.57 -6.78
CA GLU A 525 -13.74 -3.39 -7.65
C GLU A 525 -13.34 -3.77 -9.07
N GLY A 526 -13.85 -3.05 -10.06
CA GLY A 526 -13.49 -3.31 -11.44
C GLY A 526 -13.98 -2.28 -12.41
N ILE A 527 -13.43 -2.32 -13.61
CA ILE A 527 -13.88 -1.50 -14.74
C ILE A 527 -14.58 -2.45 -15.71
N LEU A 528 -15.91 -2.32 -15.82
CA LEU A 528 -16.77 -3.24 -16.57
C LEU A 528 -17.34 -2.63 -17.87
N SER A 529 -16.79 -1.52 -18.35
CA SER A 529 -17.21 -0.95 -19.64
C SER A 529 -16.45 -1.61 -20.80
N ASP A 530 -17.14 -2.37 -21.67
CA ASP A 530 -16.55 -2.95 -22.89
C ASP A 530 -16.23 -1.91 -23.98
N ALA A 531 -16.82 -0.71 -23.95
CA ALA A 531 -16.67 0.28 -25.02
C ALA A 531 -17.09 1.68 -24.54
N ASP A 532 -16.45 2.71 -25.10
CA ASP A 532 -16.90 4.11 -25.15
C ASP A 532 -16.87 4.99 -23.89
N SER A 533 -16.18 4.61 -22.82
CA SER A 533 -15.71 5.64 -21.87
C SER A 533 -14.55 6.41 -22.53
N ALA A 534 -14.75 7.69 -22.85
CA ALA A 534 -13.67 8.59 -23.28
C ALA A 534 -12.56 8.72 -22.21
N LEU A 535 -12.84 8.31 -20.97
CA LEU A 535 -11.91 8.43 -19.84
C LEU A 535 -11.01 7.21 -19.69
N PRO A 536 -9.72 7.42 -19.33
CA PRO A 536 -8.78 6.34 -19.06
C PRO A 536 -9.18 5.54 -17.80
N PRO A 537 -8.80 4.25 -17.70
CA PRO A 537 -9.08 3.37 -16.56
C PRO A 537 -8.80 3.97 -15.18
N GLU A 538 -7.67 4.65 -15.03
CA GLU A 538 -7.24 5.25 -13.77
C GLU A 538 -8.20 6.35 -13.30
N ARG A 539 -8.68 7.18 -14.25
CA ARG A 539 -9.64 8.24 -13.98
C ARG A 539 -11.00 7.65 -13.59
N LEU A 540 -11.45 6.57 -14.24
CA LEU A 540 -12.67 5.85 -13.85
C LEU A 540 -12.58 5.31 -12.42
N LEU A 541 -11.46 4.69 -12.05
CA LEU A 541 -11.25 4.16 -10.70
C LEU A 541 -11.22 5.28 -9.65
N ARG A 542 -10.59 6.41 -9.97
CA ARG A 542 -10.60 7.59 -9.09
C ARG A 542 -12.02 8.12 -8.89
N ILE A 543 -12.83 8.19 -9.94
CA ILE A 543 -14.24 8.57 -9.86
C ILE A 543 -15.02 7.60 -8.97
N ARG A 544 -14.82 6.28 -9.14
CA ARG A 544 -15.49 5.25 -8.31
C ARG A 544 -15.15 5.42 -6.84
N GLU A 545 -13.88 5.68 -6.53
CA GLU A 545 -13.40 5.97 -5.18
C GLU A 545 -14.10 7.21 -4.59
N LEU A 546 -14.06 8.33 -5.31
CA LEU A 546 -14.67 9.59 -4.86
C LEU A 546 -16.19 9.51 -4.72
N LEU A 547 -16.88 8.80 -5.61
CA LEU A 547 -18.34 8.65 -5.55
C LEU A 547 -18.81 7.94 -4.30
N ARG A 548 -18.08 6.90 -3.86
CA ARG A 548 -18.43 6.18 -2.63
C ARG A 548 -18.25 7.04 -1.38
N ASP A 549 -17.18 7.83 -1.33
CA ASP A 549 -17.00 8.79 -0.24
C ASP A 549 -17.98 9.98 -0.32
N ALA A 550 -18.34 10.44 -1.53
CA ALA A 550 -19.15 11.63 -1.73
C ALA A 550 -20.58 11.47 -1.22
N VAL A 551 -21.19 10.31 -1.46
CA VAL A 551 -22.56 9.99 -1.00
C VAL A 551 -22.63 9.95 0.52
N ASP A 552 -21.59 9.45 1.19
CA ASP A 552 -21.57 9.27 2.65
C ASP A 552 -21.06 10.50 3.43
N LYS A 553 -20.06 11.22 2.88
CA LYS A 553 -19.27 12.24 3.62
C LYS A 553 -19.40 13.67 3.07
N ARG A 554 -20.32 13.94 2.13
CA ARG A 554 -20.49 15.26 1.46
C ARG A 554 -19.29 15.69 0.60
N GLY A 555 -18.59 14.74 -0.03
CA GLY A 555 -17.49 15.00 -0.96
C GLY A 555 -17.90 15.57 -2.34
N MET A 556 -19.21 15.73 -2.58
CA MET A 556 -19.72 16.42 -3.76
C MET A 556 -19.82 17.92 -3.48
N ALA A 557 -19.15 18.70 -4.30
CA ALA A 557 -19.25 20.16 -4.26
C ALA A 557 -20.33 20.64 -5.24
N ILE A 558 -21.05 21.67 -4.80
CA ILE A 558 -22.20 22.23 -5.49
C ILE A 558 -21.99 23.73 -5.52
N ASP A 559 -21.91 24.27 -6.72
CA ASP A 559 -21.86 25.70 -6.97
C ASP A 559 -23.05 26.15 -7.82
N PHE A 560 -23.28 27.44 -7.81
CA PHE A 560 -24.32 28.11 -8.57
C PHE A 560 -23.68 29.13 -9.49
N GLN A 561 -23.94 29.01 -10.79
CA GLN A 561 -23.48 29.96 -11.78
C GLN A 561 -24.68 30.77 -12.30
N PRO A 562 -24.64 32.11 -12.29
CA PRO A 562 -25.76 32.92 -12.75
C PRO A 562 -25.94 32.80 -14.27
N LEU A 563 -27.21 32.81 -14.70
CA LEU A 563 -27.59 32.91 -16.11
C LEU A 563 -27.77 34.39 -16.44
N ILE A 564 -26.95 34.87 -17.35
CA ILE A 564 -26.92 36.28 -17.71
C ILE A 564 -27.92 36.52 -18.84
N PRO A 565 -28.93 37.40 -18.66
CA PRO A 565 -29.88 37.71 -19.72
C PRO A 565 -29.16 38.33 -20.90
N LEU A 566 -29.26 37.68 -22.06
CA LEU A 566 -28.88 38.28 -23.34
C LEU A 566 -30.08 39.01 -23.93
N ARG A 567 -31.28 38.42 -23.84
CA ARG A 567 -32.54 39.05 -24.24
C ARG A 567 -33.48 39.15 -23.05
N GLY A 568 -34.17 40.28 -22.93
CA GLY A 568 -35.06 40.57 -21.80
C GLY A 568 -34.31 41.09 -20.56
N THR A 569 -35.03 41.25 -19.45
CA THR A 569 -34.53 41.88 -18.21
C THR A 569 -34.68 40.99 -16.97
N GLU A 570 -35.10 39.74 -17.13
CA GLU A 570 -35.34 38.82 -16.01
C GLU A 570 -34.04 38.26 -15.44
N ALA A 571 -33.47 38.98 -14.47
CA ALA A 571 -32.35 38.54 -13.65
C ALA A 571 -32.76 37.51 -12.58
N GLY A 572 -31.77 36.96 -11.85
CA GLY A 572 -32.02 36.10 -10.70
C GLY A 572 -32.12 34.61 -11.05
N ARG A 573 -31.58 34.19 -12.19
CA ARG A 573 -31.60 32.79 -12.63
C ARG A 573 -30.21 32.17 -12.47
N TYR A 574 -30.16 30.91 -12.06
CA TYR A 574 -28.90 30.20 -11.79
C TYR A 574 -28.94 28.76 -12.33
N ALA A 575 -27.78 28.26 -12.75
CA ALA A 575 -27.54 26.85 -13.00
C ALA A 575 -26.77 26.25 -11.81
N MET A 576 -27.22 25.10 -11.34
CA MET A 576 -26.48 24.29 -10.39
C MET A 576 -25.38 23.51 -11.12
N LEU A 577 -24.13 23.72 -10.70
CA LEU A 577 -22.97 22.97 -11.14
C LEU A 577 -22.56 21.98 -10.05
N THR A 578 -22.12 20.79 -10.48
CA THR A 578 -21.77 19.71 -9.56
C THR A 578 -20.47 19.05 -9.99
N TYR A 579 -19.60 18.82 -9.01
CA TYR A 579 -18.32 18.16 -9.23
C TYR A 579 -17.93 17.35 -8.00
N LEU A 580 -17.19 16.27 -8.22
CA LEU A 580 -16.53 15.54 -7.14
C LEU A 580 -15.26 16.30 -6.77
N ALA A 581 -15.14 16.67 -5.49
CA ALA A 581 -13.91 17.27 -5.00
C ALA A 581 -12.80 16.21 -5.02
N ASP A 582 -11.74 16.47 -5.77
CA ASP A 582 -10.54 15.64 -5.75
C ASP A 582 -9.41 16.40 -5.04
N PRO A 583 -8.92 15.92 -3.88
CA PRO A 583 -7.75 16.49 -3.22
C PRO A 583 -6.50 16.58 -4.11
N LYS A 584 -6.38 15.74 -5.14
CA LYS A 584 -5.28 15.75 -6.11
C LYS A 584 -5.46 16.78 -7.23
N GLU A 585 -6.69 17.19 -7.51
CA GLU A 585 -7.04 18.22 -8.51
C GLU A 585 -7.93 19.32 -7.88
N PRO A 586 -7.40 20.09 -6.90
CA PRO A 586 -8.20 20.99 -6.06
C PRO A 586 -8.84 22.16 -6.82
N LEU A 587 -8.34 22.49 -8.02
CA LEU A 587 -8.82 23.61 -8.85
C LEU A 587 -9.81 23.19 -9.95
N GLY A 588 -9.98 21.88 -10.20
CA GLY A 588 -10.77 21.38 -11.33
C GLY A 588 -11.91 20.45 -10.94
N GLY A 589 -11.72 19.62 -9.90
CA GLY A 589 -12.67 18.56 -9.55
C GLY A 589 -13.02 17.63 -10.72
N ILE A 590 -13.93 16.68 -10.49
CA ILE A 590 -14.45 15.83 -11.57
C ILE A 590 -15.89 16.21 -11.88
N GLY A 591 -16.12 16.75 -13.07
CA GLY A 591 -17.43 17.25 -13.49
C GLY A 591 -18.47 16.18 -13.78
N ARG A 592 -19.74 16.59 -13.86
CA ARG A 592 -20.92 15.73 -14.07
C ARG A 592 -20.82 14.80 -15.28
N GLN A 593 -20.27 15.28 -16.40
CA GLN A 593 -20.10 14.48 -17.61
C GLN A 593 -19.22 13.24 -17.40
N ASP A 594 -18.25 13.33 -16.49
CA ASP A 594 -17.30 12.26 -16.19
C ASP A 594 -17.86 11.31 -15.13
N TYR A 595 -18.49 11.83 -14.07
CA TYR A 595 -18.90 11.00 -12.93
C TYR A 595 -20.26 10.32 -13.08
N VAL A 596 -21.23 10.90 -13.81
CA VAL A 596 -22.59 10.33 -13.91
C VAL A 596 -22.60 8.94 -14.55
N PRO A 597 -21.88 8.67 -15.65
CA PRO A 597 -21.81 7.32 -16.21
C PRO A 597 -21.36 6.27 -15.19
N VAL A 598 -20.36 6.63 -14.37
CA VAL A 598 -19.83 5.77 -13.31
C VAL A 598 -20.82 5.62 -12.14
N ALA A 599 -21.50 6.70 -11.75
CA ALA A 599 -22.52 6.66 -10.71
C ALA A 599 -23.72 5.78 -11.09
N ARG A 600 -24.11 5.75 -12.37
CA ARG A 600 -25.13 4.82 -12.89
C ARG A 600 -24.67 3.37 -12.77
N GLU A 601 -23.44 3.07 -13.19
CA GLU A 601 -22.86 1.72 -13.06
C GLU A 601 -22.84 1.25 -11.61
N LEU A 602 -22.54 2.15 -10.66
CA LEU A 602 -22.52 1.84 -9.23
C LEU A 602 -23.91 1.84 -8.57
N GLY A 603 -24.99 2.17 -9.29
CA GLY A 603 -26.33 2.30 -8.72
C GLY A 603 -26.50 3.47 -7.73
N LEU A 604 -25.58 4.44 -7.73
CA LEU A 604 -25.56 5.58 -6.80
C LEU A 604 -26.33 6.81 -7.32
N GLN A 605 -26.70 6.83 -8.59
CA GLN A 605 -27.26 8.01 -9.25
C GLN A 605 -28.54 8.52 -8.59
N GLN A 606 -29.44 7.64 -8.14
CA GLN A 606 -30.67 8.05 -7.44
C GLN A 606 -30.37 8.78 -6.13
N ALA A 607 -29.41 8.28 -5.34
CA ALA A 607 -29.02 8.92 -4.08
C ALA A 607 -28.40 10.30 -4.32
N ILE A 608 -27.56 10.42 -5.36
CA ILE A 608 -26.97 11.68 -5.79
C ILE A 608 -28.05 12.68 -6.20
N ASP A 609 -28.97 12.30 -7.10
CA ASP A 609 -30.01 13.23 -7.55
C ASP A 609 -30.95 13.63 -6.39
N ARG A 610 -31.24 12.74 -5.43
CA ARG A 610 -31.96 13.13 -4.18
C ARG A 610 -31.20 14.19 -3.40
N MET A 611 -29.89 14.02 -3.24
CA MET A 611 -29.04 14.99 -2.54
C MET A 611 -29.04 16.34 -3.26
N LEU A 612 -28.89 16.35 -4.59
CA LEU A 612 -28.90 17.57 -5.40
C LEU A 612 -30.23 18.31 -5.31
N ILE A 613 -31.36 17.62 -5.47
CA ILE A 613 -32.70 18.20 -5.35
C ILE A 613 -32.91 18.73 -3.93
N THR A 614 -32.52 17.97 -2.89
CA THR A 614 -32.64 18.42 -1.49
C THR A 614 -31.82 19.69 -1.23
N HIS A 615 -30.60 19.76 -1.78
CA HIS A 615 -29.74 20.92 -1.65
C HIS A 615 -30.33 22.13 -2.39
N ALA A 616 -30.83 21.94 -3.61
CA ALA A 616 -31.49 22.99 -4.39
C ALA A 616 -32.70 23.58 -3.66
N LEU A 617 -33.57 22.71 -3.12
CA LEU A 617 -34.76 23.15 -2.38
C LEU A 617 -34.38 23.96 -1.14
N ARG A 618 -33.34 23.55 -0.39
CA ARG A 618 -32.84 24.32 0.76
C ARG A 618 -32.26 25.67 0.34
N ALA A 619 -31.46 25.71 -0.72
CA ALA A 619 -30.88 26.95 -1.22
C ALA A 619 -31.97 27.94 -1.67
N LEU A 620 -33.05 27.45 -2.29
CA LEU A 620 -34.21 28.26 -2.65
C LEU A 620 -35.02 28.74 -1.42
N ASP A 621 -35.20 27.88 -0.41
CA ASP A 621 -35.85 28.24 0.85
C ASP A 621 -35.08 29.36 1.59
N ASP A 622 -33.74 29.27 1.63
CA ASP A 622 -32.88 30.28 2.27
C ASP A 622 -32.95 31.65 1.57
N GLN A 623 -33.19 31.66 0.25
CA GLN A 623 -33.32 32.87 -0.57
C GLN A 623 -34.74 33.44 -0.62
N ARG A 624 -35.71 32.80 0.06
CA ARG A 624 -37.14 33.14 -0.02
C ARG A 624 -37.43 34.58 0.41
N SER A 625 -36.81 35.06 1.49
CA SER A 625 -37.05 36.40 2.04
C SER A 625 -36.46 37.52 1.19
N LEU A 626 -35.35 37.25 0.51
CA LEU A 626 -34.65 38.21 -0.36
C LEU A 626 -35.32 38.35 -1.73
N ASN A 627 -36.03 37.31 -2.18
CA ASN A 627 -36.77 37.27 -3.45
C ASN A 627 -35.92 37.62 -4.69
N ARG A 628 -34.59 37.37 -4.60
CA ARG A 628 -33.61 37.63 -5.67
C ARG A 628 -33.49 36.44 -6.62
N VAL A 629 -33.61 35.21 -6.12
CA VAL A 629 -33.58 34.01 -6.94
C VAL A 629 -34.98 33.72 -7.50
N ARG A 630 -35.07 33.74 -8.82
CA ARG A 630 -36.29 33.54 -9.62
C ARG A 630 -36.39 32.14 -10.21
N ASP A 631 -35.26 31.54 -10.59
CA ASP A 631 -35.22 30.19 -11.12
C ASP A 631 -33.85 29.55 -10.83
N LEU A 632 -33.85 28.26 -10.48
CA LEU A 632 -32.66 27.45 -10.30
C LEU A 632 -32.79 26.19 -11.14
N LEU A 633 -31.90 26.06 -12.12
CA LEU A 633 -31.80 24.89 -13.00
C LEU A 633 -30.99 23.81 -12.29
N VAL A 634 -31.61 22.65 -12.08
CA VAL A 634 -31.02 21.51 -11.37
C VAL A 634 -30.92 20.32 -12.31
N PRO A 635 -29.69 19.86 -12.62
CA PRO A 635 -29.51 18.71 -13.50
C PRO A 635 -29.88 17.42 -12.77
N VAL A 636 -30.75 16.61 -13.39
CA VAL A 636 -31.21 15.31 -12.89
C VAL A 636 -30.99 14.28 -13.98
N ASP A 637 -30.49 13.10 -13.61
CA ASP A 637 -30.41 12.02 -14.57
C ASP A 637 -31.77 11.33 -14.73
N PHE A 638 -32.30 11.28 -15.94
CA PHE A 638 -33.63 10.70 -16.16
C PHE A 638 -33.67 9.21 -15.79
N ALA A 639 -32.57 8.47 -15.96
CA ALA A 639 -32.49 7.06 -15.59
C ALA A 639 -32.63 6.82 -14.08
N SER A 640 -32.48 7.85 -13.23
CA SER A 640 -32.66 7.75 -11.78
C SER A 640 -34.12 7.96 -11.34
N VAL A 641 -34.99 8.42 -12.24
CA VAL A 641 -36.39 8.76 -11.95
C VAL A 641 -37.30 7.54 -12.13
N ASP A 642 -37.14 6.58 -11.22
CA ASP A 642 -38.09 5.47 -11.09
C ASP A 642 -39.39 5.90 -10.37
N ARG A 643 -40.28 4.94 -10.12
CA ARG A 643 -41.56 5.18 -9.45
C ARG A 643 -41.39 5.74 -8.03
N ASP A 644 -40.39 5.27 -7.29
CA ASP A 644 -40.17 5.63 -5.90
C ASP A 644 -39.51 7.01 -5.78
N GLN A 645 -38.54 7.30 -6.66
CA GLN A 645 -37.93 8.61 -6.81
C GLN A 645 -38.97 9.66 -7.20
N LEU A 646 -39.84 9.36 -8.18
CA LEU A 646 -40.89 10.28 -8.59
C LEU A 646 -41.85 10.59 -7.44
N ALA A 647 -42.29 9.56 -6.70
CA ALA A 647 -43.16 9.76 -5.53
C ALA A 647 -42.49 10.59 -4.43
N TRP A 648 -41.19 10.35 -4.19
CA TRP A 648 -40.40 11.14 -3.24
C TRP A 648 -40.29 12.61 -3.67
N MET A 649 -39.98 12.87 -4.96
CA MET A 649 -39.92 14.21 -5.53
C MET A 649 -41.24 14.94 -5.33
N GLN A 650 -42.36 14.30 -5.67
CA GLN A 650 -43.71 14.85 -5.48
C GLN A 650 -44.01 15.20 -4.02
N SER A 651 -43.62 14.35 -3.08
CA SER A 651 -43.75 14.64 -1.65
C SER A 651 -42.94 15.87 -1.24
N GLU A 652 -41.67 15.96 -1.68
CA GLU A 652 -40.80 17.08 -1.31
C GLU A 652 -41.28 18.42 -1.89
N PHE A 653 -41.83 18.42 -3.10
CA PHE A 653 -42.39 19.61 -3.74
C PHE A 653 -43.74 20.00 -3.12
N ALA A 654 -44.62 19.04 -2.81
CA ALA A 654 -45.90 19.31 -2.17
C ALA A 654 -45.74 19.97 -0.78
N ARG A 655 -44.67 19.65 -0.05
CA ARG A 655 -44.31 20.30 1.22
C ARG A 655 -43.90 21.76 1.06
N ARG A 656 -43.46 22.17 -0.14
CA ARG A 656 -42.88 23.49 -0.46
C ARG A 656 -43.63 24.18 -1.59
N LYS A 657 -44.91 24.50 -1.35
CA LYS A 657 -45.86 25.15 -2.29
C LYS A 657 -45.43 26.50 -2.91
N HIS A 658 -44.22 26.97 -2.64
CA HIS A 658 -43.69 28.24 -3.14
C HIS A 658 -42.41 28.07 -3.97
N VAL A 659 -41.86 26.85 -4.03
CA VAL A 659 -40.57 26.52 -4.65
C VAL A 659 -40.77 25.92 -6.05
N ASP A 660 -41.95 25.38 -6.33
CA ASP A 660 -42.40 24.83 -7.61
C ASP A 660 -42.17 25.76 -8.80
N GLN A 661 -42.38 27.07 -8.63
CA GLN A 661 -42.19 28.06 -9.70
C GLN A 661 -40.76 28.60 -9.84
N ARG A 662 -39.84 28.22 -8.95
CA ARG A 662 -38.44 28.70 -8.93
C ARG A 662 -37.41 27.59 -9.16
N LEU A 663 -37.88 26.42 -9.55
CA LEU A 663 -37.08 25.24 -9.77
C LEU A 663 -37.34 24.71 -11.17
N THR A 664 -36.27 24.54 -11.93
CA THR A 664 -36.30 23.90 -13.23
C THR A 664 -35.50 22.60 -13.16
N LEU A 665 -36.16 21.45 -13.35
CA LEU A 665 -35.46 20.18 -13.45
C LEU A 665 -34.99 19.96 -14.89
N GLU A 666 -33.69 19.74 -15.05
CA GLU A 666 -33.04 19.60 -16.34
C GLU A 666 -32.62 18.15 -16.59
N PHE A 667 -32.94 17.63 -17.78
CA PHE A 667 -32.60 16.27 -18.20
C PHE A 667 -31.76 16.28 -19.47
N ASP A 668 -30.97 15.23 -19.70
CA ASP A 668 -30.26 15.06 -20.98
C ASP A 668 -31.25 14.67 -22.09
N ALA A 669 -31.15 15.31 -23.26
CA ALA A 669 -32.02 15.05 -24.40
C ALA A 669 -32.07 13.57 -24.78
N SER A 670 -30.91 12.90 -24.81
CA SER A 670 -30.77 11.49 -25.22
C SER A 670 -31.61 10.52 -24.38
N ALA A 671 -31.94 10.89 -23.15
CA ALA A 671 -32.73 10.05 -22.25
C ALA A 671 -34.25 10.24 -22.42
N LEU A 672 -34.68 11.28 -23.14
CA LEU A 672 -36.09 11.63 -23.31
C LEU A 672 -36.67 11.21 -24.67
N ILE A 673 -35.81 11.12 -25.67
CA ILE A 673 -36.15 10.79 -27.06
C ILE A 673 -36.63 9.35 -27.16
N ASP A 674 -37.60 9.10 -28.05
CA ASP A 674 -38.20 7.78 -28.29
C ASP A 674 -38.75 7.06 -27.03
N SER A 675 -39.05 7.81 -25.95
CA SER A 675 -39.46 7.24 -24.66
C SER A 675 -40.85 7.71 -24.22
N GLU A 676 -41.87 6.87 -24.44
CA GLU A 676 -43.22 7.11 -23.94
C GLU A 676 -43.28 7.10 -22.40
N ALA A 677 -42.37 6.36 -21.76
CA ALA A 677 -42.20 6.39 -20.31
C ALA A 677 -41.73 7.78 -19.84
N ALA A 678 -40.74 8.37 -20.53
CA ALA A 678 -40.27 9.72 -20.23
C ALA A 678 -41.38 10.74 -20.38
N ARG A 679 -42.14 10.70 -21.48
CA ARG A 679 -43.26 11.61 -21.69
C ARG A 679 -44.27 11.59 -20.55
N ARG A 680 -44.67 10.40 -20.06
CA ARG A 680 -45.60 10.26 -18.93
C ARG A 680 -45.06 10.83 -17.62
N VAL A 681 -43.76 10.63 -17.35
CA VAL A 681 -43.11 11.18 -16.15
C VAL A 681 -43.06 12.71 -16.23
N LEU A 682 -42.65 13.26 -17.37
CA LEU A 682 -42.59 14.71 -17.60
C LEU A 682 -43.97 15.36 -17.49
N ASP A 683 -45.02 14.78 -18.08
CA ASP A 683 -46.38 15.30 -17.97
C ASP A 683 -46.86 15.35 -16.52
N ARG A 684 -46.46 14.38 -15.70
CA ARG A 684 -46.81 14.33 -14.28
C ARG A 684 -46.07 15.40 -13.48
N LEU A 685 -44.76 15.54 -13.68
CA LEU A 685 -43.98 16.61 -13.04
C LEU A 685 -44.50 18.00 -13.43
N ARG A 686 -44.90 18.20 -14.69
CA ARG A 686 -45.52 19.43 -15.17
C ARG A 686 -46.88 19.69 -14.49
N ALA A 687 -47.70 18.65 -14.31
CA ALA A 687 -48.98 18.77 -13.60
C ALA A 687 -48.80 19.21 -12.13
N ASP A 688 -47.65 18.89 -11.53
CA ASP A 688 -47.25 19.33 -10.20
C ASP A 688 -46.65 20.76 -10.18
N GLY A 689 -46.66 21.47 -11.31
CA GLY A 689 -46.22 22.86 -11.42
C GLY A 689 -44.72 23.06 -11.63
N ILE A 690 -43.96 21.97 -11.79
CA ILE A 690 -42.49 22.01 -11.92
C ILE A 690 -42.10 22.43 -13.33
N ARG A 691 -41.14 23.37 -13.44
CA ARG A 691 -40.53 23.70 -14.74
C ARG A 691 -39.57 22.61 -15.18
N LEU A 692 -39.59 22.30 -16.47
CA LEU A 692 -38.78 21.23 -17.05
C LEU A 692 -37.86 21.81 -18.13
N GLY A 693 -36.59 21.45 -18.07
CA GLY A 693 -35.55 21.82 -19.03
C GLY A 693 -34.91 20.60 -19.66
N VAL A 694 -34.22 20.82 -20.77
CA VAL A 694 -33.43 19.80 -21.45
C VAL A 694 -32.06 20.36 -21.84
N ALA A 695 -31.02 19.55 -21.66
CA ALA A 695 -29.68 19.79 -22.19
C ALA A 695 -29.46 18.92 -23.43
N GLU A 696 -29.19 19.54 -24.58
CA GLU A 696 -28.87 18.85 -25.83
C GLU A 696 -27.40 19.09 -26.16
N ARG A 697 -26.65 17.99 -26.27
CA ARG A 697 -25.19 17.99 -26.44
C ARG A 697 -24.75 17.50 -27.82
N SER A 698 -25.69 16.99 -28.62
CA SER A 698 -25.41 16.52 -29.97
C SER A 698 -25.19 17.68 -30.93
N PRO A 699 -24.07 17.71 -31.68
CA PRO A 699 -23.82 18.75 -32.69
C PRO A 699 -24.81 18.72 -33.86
N ARG A 700 -25.54 17.61 -34.04
CA ARG A 700 -26.50 17.45 -35.15
C ARG A 700 -27.88 18.00 -34.84
N LEU A 701 -28.21 18.25 -33.56
CA LEU A 701 -29.51 18.76 -33.08
C LEU A 701 -30.74 18.05 -33.68
N GLY A 702 -30.60 16.81 -34.14
CA GLY A 702 -31.63 16.08 -34.89
C GLY A 702 -32.90 15.81 -34.09
N HIS A 703 -32.81 15.89 -32.77
CA HIS A 703 -33.90 15.59 -31.84
C HIS A 703 -34.76 16.80 -31.48
N LEU A 704 -34.39 18.02 -31.92
CA LEU A 704 -35.14 19.23 -31.55
C LEU A 704 -36.62 19.14 -31.92
N GLY A 705 -36.96 18.53 -33.05
CA GLY A 705 -38.35 18.33 -33.47
C GLY A 705 -39.19 17.53 -32.48
N GLU A 706 -38.59 16.51 -31.86
CA GLU A 706 -39.25 15.67 -30.85
C GLU A 706 -39.33 16.36 -29.49
N LEU A 707 -38.27 17.06 -29.09
CA LEU A 707 -38.23 17.83 -27.85
C LEU A 707 -39.32 18.92 -27.81
N VAL A 708 -39.69 19.48 -28.97
CA VAL A 708 -40.81 20.43 -29.08
C VAL A 708 -42.16 19.82 -28.66
N GLN A 709 -42.33 18.50 -28.78
CA GLN A 709 -43.57 17.81 -28.38
C GLN A 709 -43.65 17.52 -26.88
N LEU A 710 -42.53 17.67 -26.16
CA LEU A 710 -42.46 17.46 -24.72
C LEU A 710 -42.82 18.75 -23.94
N PRO A 711 -43.27 18.63 -22.67
CA PRO A 711 -43.66 19.77 -21.84
C PRO A 711 -42.46 20.57 -21.28
N LEU A 712 -41.45 20.80 -22.12
CA LEU A 712 -40.19 21.46 -21.78
C LEU A 712 -40.32 22.98 -21.97
N LYS A 713 -39.65 23.73 -21.10
CA LYS A 713 -39.63 25.21 -21.09
C LYS A 713 -38.26 25.80 -21.37
N VAL A 714 -37.19 25.06 -21.08
CA VAL A 714 -35.80 25.50 -21.28
C VAL A 714 -35.06 24.51 -22.15
N LEU A 715 -34.34 25.01 -23.14
CA LEU A 715 -33.34 24.27 -23.90
C LEU A 715 -31.96 24.85 -23.58
N ARG A 716 -31.04 24.00 -23.16
CA ARG A 716 -29.63 24.34 -22.96
C ARG A 716 -28.77 23.71 -24.05
N LEU A 717 -27.90 24.53 -24.63
CA LEU A 717 -26.96 24.14 -25.67
C LEU A 717 -25.56 24.63 -25.31
N PRO A 718 -24.53 23.77 -25.34
CA PRO A 718 -23.15 24.20 -25.20
C PRO A 718 -22.75 25.17 -26.34
N ALA A 719 -21.97 26.19 -26.02
CA ALA A 719 -21.44 27.12 -27.01
C ALA A 719 -20.70 26.39 -28.15
N ALA A 720 -19.97 25.30 -27.83
CA ALA A 720 -19.28 24.47 -28.81
C ALA A 720 -20.23 23.75 -29.79
N VAL A 721 -21.39 23.26 -29.30
CA VAL A 721 -22.44 22.67 -30.14
C VAL A 721 -22.98 23.72 -31.11
N LEU A 722 -23.22 24.94 -30.61
CA LEU A 722 -23.67 26.02 -31.47
C LEU A 722 -22.64 26.43 -32.52
N GLN A 723 -21.35 26.33 -32.19
CA GLN A 723 -20.27 26.63 -33.12
C GLN A 723 -20.18 25.61 -34.25
N ALA A 724 -20.38 24.33 -33.93
CA ALA A 724 -20.30 23.20 -34.85
C ALA A 724 -21.59 22.93 -35.66
N MET A 725 -22.72 23.57 -35.32
CA MET A 725 -23.99 23.34 -36.00
C MET A 725 -23.98 23.84 -37.45
N ASP A 726 -24.78 23.19 -38.30
CA ASP A 726 -25.22 23.73 -39.57
C ASP A 726 -26.42 24.67 -39.35
N ALA A 727 -26.20 25.98 -39.51
CA ALA A 727 -27.20 27.01 -39.25
C ALA A 727 -28.40 26.93 -40.21
N GLU A 728 -28.21 26.49 -41.46
CA GLU A 728 -29.31 26.37 -42.43
C GLU A 728 -30.24 25.21 -42.07
N ALA A 729 -29.67 24.09 -41.62
CA ALA A 729 -30.43 22.90 -41.25
C ALA A 729 -31.16 23.04 -39.89
N THR A 730 -30.56 23.74 -38.92
CA THR A 730 -31.03 23.75 -37.52
C THR A 730 -31.77 25.04 -37.13
N GLY A 731 -31.58 26.14 -37.87
CA GLY A 731 -32.23 27.43 -37.64
C GLY A 731 -33.77 27.34 -37.50
N PRO A 732 -34.49 26.69 -38.44
CA PRO A 732 -35.95 26.60 -38.35
C PRO A 732 -36.48 25.90 -37.10
N ALA A 733 -35.75 24.89 -36.59
CA ALA A 733 -36.13 24.17 -35.38
C ALA A 733 -35.97 25.03 -34.13
N LEU A 734 -34.87 25.79 -34.04
CA LEU A 734 -34.63 26.75 -32.96
C LEU A 734 -35.62 27.92 -32.99
N GLU A 735 -35.96 28.42 -34.19
CA GLU A 735 -37.03 29.41 -34.33
C GLU A 735 -38.38 28.88 -33.87
N ASN A 736 -38.72 27.63 -34.20
CA ASN A 736 -39.97 27.00 -33.74
C ASN A 736 -40.00 26.84 -32.21
N TRP A 737 -38.87 26.47 -31.61
CA TRP A 737 -38.71 26.44 -30.16
C TRP A 737 -39.03 27.79 -29.52
N GLN A 738 -38.44 28.86 -30.04
CA GLN A 738 -38.64 30.23 -29.54
C GLN A 738 -40.07 30.73 -29.73
N ARG A 739 -40.65 30.52 -30.93
CA ARG A 739 -42.06 30.90 -31.21
C ARG A 739 -43.06 30.22 -30.28
N SER A 740 -42.68 29.07 -29.70
CA SER A 740 -43.49 28.36 -28.70
C SER A 740 -43.42 28.96 -27.30
N GLY A 741 -42.76 30.11 -27.12
CA GLY A 741 -42.59 30.79 -25.83
C GLY A 741 -41.69 30.01 -24.86
N ARG A 742 -40.68 29.32 -25.42
CA ARG A 742 -39.69 28.53 -24.67
C ARG A 742 -38.34 29.22 -24.75
N GLU A 743 -37.53 29.00 -23.72
CA GLU A 743 -36.29 29.72 -23.51
C GLU A 743 -35.10 28.92 -24.06
N LEU A 744 -34.12 29.63 -24.60
CA LEU A 744 -32.84 29.10 -25.05
C LEU A 744 -31.71 29.66 -24.18
N VAL A 745 -30.95 28.75 -23.56
CA VAL A 745 -29.78 29.06 -22.74
C VAL A 745 -28.54 28.53 -23.43
N VAL A 746 -27.52 29.37 -23.58
CA VAL A 746 -26.20 28.95 -24.08
C VAL A 746 -25.27 28.76 -22.90
N GLU A 747 -24.74 27.55 -22.74
CA GLU A 747 -23.81 27.20 -21.67
C GLU A 747 -22.36 27.10 -22.16
N ASP A 748 -21.42 26.99 -21.22
CA ASP A 748 -19.98 26.91 -21.47
C ASP A 748 -19.41 28.06 -22.31
N VAL A 749 -19.91 29.29 -22.10
CA VAL A 749 -19.38 30.50 -22.73
C VAL A 749 -18.03 30.87 -22.11
N ARG A 750 -16.93 30.53 -22.78
CA ARG A 750 -15.55 30.78 -22.33
C ARG A 750 -14.95 32.09 -22.83
N ASP A 751 -15.56 32.70 -23.83
CA ASP A 751 -15.20 34.02 -24.34
C ASP A 751 -16.42 34.72 -24.95
N LEU A 752 -16.35 36.04 -25.06
CA LEU A 752 -17.45 36.87 -25.59
C LEU A 752 -17.36 37.12 -27.11
N SER A 753 -16.38 36.53 -27.81
CA SER A 753 -16.22 36.76 -29.25
C SER A 753 -17.40 36.21 -30.07
N GLY A 754 -18.07 35.18 -29.56
CA GLY A 754 -19.25 34.56 -30.16
C GLY A 754 -20.59 35.23 -29.83
N ILE A 755 -20.62 36.32 -29.05
CA ILE A 755 -21.87 36.85 -28.49
C ILE A 755 -22.89 37.25 -29.56
N THR A 756 -22.46 37.85 -30.67
CA THR A 756 -23.34 38.22 -31.80
C THR A 756 -23.99 37.00 -32.44
N ARG A 757 -23.29 35.86 -32.49
CA ARG A 757 -23.84 34.61 -33.02
C ARG A 757 -24.93 34.08 -32.08
N PHE A 758 -24.70 34.10 -30.78
CA PHE A 758 -25.70 33.70 -29.78
C PHE A 758 -26.93 34.61 -29.84
N TRP A 759 -26.73 35.92 -30.01
CA TRP A 759 -27.81 36.87 -30.23
C TRP A 759 -28.63 36.54 -31.49
N ASN A 760 -27.98 36.27 -32.62
CA ASN A 760 -28.67 35.99 -33.89
C ASN A 760 -29.46 34.68 -33.87
N ILE A 761 -28.93 33.65 -33.21
CA ILE A 761 -29.63 32.37 -33.01
C ILE A 761 -30.79 32.52 -32.03
N GLY A 762 -30.81 33.60 -31.25
CA GLY A 762 -31.88 33.97 -30.34
C GLY A 762 -31.78 33.36 -28.96
N ALA A 763 -30.56 33.25 -28.45
CA ALA A 763 -30.33 32.93 -27.04
C ALA A 763 -30.99 33.98 -26.14
N ASP A 764 -31.70 33.50 -25.12
CA ASP A 764 -32.30 34.34 -24.08
C ASP A 764 -31.31 34.59 -22.95
N TYR A 765 -30.52 33.56 -22.59
CA TYR A 765 -29.53 33.63 -21.52
C TYR A 765 -28.20 33.04 -21.96
N LEU A 766 -27.12 33.56 -21.37
CA LEU A 766 -25.77 33.03 -21.48
C LEU A 766 -25.26 32.58 -20.10
N GLN A 767 -24.50 31.51 -20.07
CA GLN A 767 -23.84 30.99 -18.88
C GLN A 767 -22.40 30.60 -19.24
N GLY A 768 -21.44 31.03 -18.41
CA GLY A 768 -20.05 30.59 -18.49
C GLY A 768 -19.10 31.54 -17.77
N ASP A 769 -17.87 31.08 -17.58
CA ASP A 769 -16.85 31.78 -16.78
C ASP A 769 -16.41 33.12 -17.40
N ALA A 770 -16.65 33.34 -18.70
CA ALA A 770 -16.42 34.64 -19.33
C ALA A 770 -17.37 35.74 -18.84
N LEU A 771 -18.49 35.34 -18.24
CA LEU A 771 -19.56 36.24 -17.78
C LEU A 771 -19.57 36.36 -16.27
N ALA A 772 -19.55 35.22 -15.57
CA ALA A 772 -19.55 35.16 -14.12
C ALA A 772 -19.05 33.80 -13.65
N THR A 773 -18.19 33.80 -12.64
CA THR A 773 -17.70 32.55 -12.02
C THR A 773 -18.78 31.93 -11.15
N ALA A 774 -18.77 30.59 -11.07
CA ALA A 774 -19.64 29.87 -10.15
C ALA A 774 -19.28 30.17 -8.67
N SER A 775 -20.27 30.13 -7.79
CA SER A 775 -20.13 30.39 -6.35
C SER A 775 -20.93 29.38 -5.54
N PRO A 776 -20.48 28.96 -4.34
CA PRO A 776 -21.27 28.11 -3.46
C PRO A 776 -22.52 28.82 -2.89
N ARG A 777 -22.72 30.10 -3.20
CA ARG A 777 -23.83 30.93 -2.72
C ARG A 777 -24.62 31.53 -3.87
N LEU A 778 -25.92 31.69 -3.63
CA LEU A 778 -26.86 32.38 -4.53
C LEU A 778 -26.90 33.90 -4.23
N ASP A 779 -25.76 34.57 -4.30
CA ASP A 779 -25.61 35.98 -3.90
C ASP A 779 -25.08 36.92 -4.99
N PHE A 780 -24.98 36.43 -6.24
CA PHE A 780 -24.54 37.22 -7.39
C PHE A 780 -25.36 38.51 -7.58
N ASP A 781 -24.66 39.64 -7.79
CA ASP A 781 -25.30 40.94 -8.06
C ASP A 781 -25.49 41.16 -9.57
N PHE A 782 -26.72 40.92 -10.04
CA PHE A 782 -27.08 41.11 -11.44
C PHE A 782 -27.08 42.59 -11.90
N SER A 783 -26.95 43.56 -10.99
CA SER A 783 -26.90 44.98 -11.38
C SER A 783 -25.54 45.40 -11.95
N GLU A 784 -24.48 44.64 -11.68
CA GLU A 784 -23.13 44.95 -12.15
C GLU A 784 -22.87 44.52 -13.60
N ILE A 785 -23.76 43.70 -14.18
CA ILE A 785 -23.62 43.25 -15.55
C ILE A 785 -24.31 44.23 -16.51
N ASN A 786 -23.52 44.89 -17.34
CA ASN A 786 -24.01 45.69 -18.45
C ASN A 786 -23.52 45.08 -19.77
N LEU A 787 -24.35 44.24 -20.40
CA LEU A 787 -24.02 43.61 -21.68
C LEU A 787 -24.24 44.51 -22.90
N GLY A 788 -24.66 45.77 -22.69
CA GLY A 788 -24.57 46.87 -23.66
C GLY A 788 -25.16 46.61 -25.04
#